data_AF-A6IUC5-F1
#
_entry.id   AF-A6IUC5-F1
#
_cell.length_a   1.000
_cell.length_b   1.000
_cell.length_c   1.000
_cell.angle_alpha   90.00
_cell.angle_beta   90.00
_cell.angle_gamma   90.00
#
_symmetry.space_group_name_H-M   'P 1'
#
loop_
_entity.id
_entity.type
_entity.pdbx_description
1 polymer ?
#
loop_
_entity_poly.entity_id
_entity_poly.type
_entity_poly.pdbx_seq_one_letter_code
_entity_poly.pdbx_strand_id
1 'polypeptide(L)'
;MLVAAVCLALLGCLQAQEFRGHVSIILLGATGDLAKKYLWQGLFQLYLDEAGKGHSFSFHGAALTAPQQGQKLMDKALESLSCPKDLVPSRCDELKAQFLQLSQYRQLKTVEDYQTLNKDIETQVQQDGLWEAGRVFYFSVPPFAYADIARNINSSCRPHPGAWLRVVFEKPFGHDHLSAQQLASELGSFFQEEEMYRVDHYLGKQAVAQILPFRDQNRKALDGLWNRHHVERVEIILKETVDAGGRASFYEEYGVIRDTLQNHLTEILTLVAMELPPNISSSAAVLQHKLQAFQALRGLQKSNAILGQYQAYSGQVRQELQKPDGFQSLTPTFAGVLVHIDNLRWEGVPFILMSGKALDERVGYVRILFKNRAYCTQGERHWVPERSRCLPQQIVFYIGHGELGHPAILVSKNLFKPSLPAQSWKGVQDQPGLHLFGRPLSDYYAYRPVREQDAYSTLLSHIFHCRKESFITTENLLASWVFWTPLLDSLSFEVPRLYPGGAENDHLLDFEFSGGQLTFSQQQLEVLMPELGSVPKPSDFQVLRAQYRKSPLITAWPEELISKLANDIEAAAVQAVRRFGKFHLALSGGSSPIALFQQLATGHYSFPWAYTHLWLVDERCVPLSDPDSNFQGLQAHLLQHVRVPYYNIHPMPVHLHQRLCAEEDQGAQTYASEISALVANSSFDLVLLGMGTDGHTASLFPQSPRGLDGDQLVVLTESPFRPHQRMSLSLPLINRAKKVAVLVMGRTKREITTLVSRVGHEPKKWPISGVVPLSGQLVWYMDYEAFLG
;
A
#
# COMPACT_ATOMS: atom_id res chain seq x y z
N MET A 1 18.83 24.20 -57.49
CA MET A 1 17.54 24.34 -56.76
C MET A 1 17.59 23.89 -55.30
N LEU A 2 18.53 23.04 -54.85
CA LEU A 2 18.62 22.68 -53.41
C LEU A 2 19.31 23.71 -52.50
N VAL A 3 20.12 24.63 -53.04
CA VAL A 3 20.84 25.63 -52.23
C VAL A 3 19.97 26.87 -51.94
N ALA A 4 18.96 27.15 -52.76
CA ALA A 4 18.05 28.28 -52.56
C ALA A 4 17.01 28.02 -51.45
N ALA A 5 16.59 26.76 -51.24
CA ALA A 5 15.64 26.39 -50.19
C ALA A 5 16.27 26.44 -48.78
N VAL A 6 17.56 26.12 -48.67
CA VAL A 6 18.29 26.19 -47.39
C VAL A 6 18.61 27.65 -47.01
N CYS A 7 18.86 28.51 -48.00
CA CYS A 7 19.01 29.95 -47.72
C CYS A 7 17.70 30.63 -47.31
N LEU A 8 16.53 30.24 -47.83
CA LEU A 8 15.25 30.79 -47.37
C LEU A 8 14.85 30.32 -45.97
N ALA A 9 15.25 29.12 -45.55
CA ALA A 9 15.09 28.66 -44.17
C ALA A 9 16.05 29.36 -43.18
N LEU A 10 17.24 29.77 -43.64
CA LEU A 10 18.24 30.48 -42.82
C LEU A 10 18.06 32.02 -42.84
N LEU A 11 17.44 32.59 -43.87
CA LEU A 11 17.13 34.03 -43.95
C LEU A 11 15.81 34.40 -43.26
N GLY A 12 14.92 33.44 -42.99
CA GLY A 12 13.76 33.64 -42.09
C GLY A 12 14.15 33.90 -40.63
N CYS A 13 15.42 33.68 -40.27
CA CYS A 13 15.95 33.93 -38.92
C CYS A 13 16.61 35.30 -38.73
N LEU A 14 16.60 36.20 -39.72
CA LEU A 14 17.29 37.49 -39.62
C LEU A 14 16.42 38.75 -39.78
N GLN A 15 15.10 38.60 -39.86
CA GLN A 15 14.16 39.71 -39.65
C GLN A 15 12.89 39.24 -38.93
N ALA A 16 13.06 38.66 -37.74
CA ALA A 16 11.98 38.68 -36.77
C ALA A 16 11.94 40.08 -36.16
N GLN A 17 11.09 40.96 -36.70
CA GLN A 17 10.40 41.90 -35.81
C GLN A 17 9.94 41.09 -34.59
N GLU A 18 10.26 41.53 -33.37
CA GLU A 18 9.84 40.89 -32.12
C GLU A 18 8.30 40.81 -32.08
N PHE A 19 7.70 39.81 -32.72
CA PHE A 19 6.29 39.51 -32.57
C PHE A 19 6.11 38.90 -31.18
N ARG A 20 5.67 39.75 -30.26
CA ARG A 20 5.30 39.40 -28.88
C ARG A 20 4.13 38.43 -28.93
N GLY A 21 4.40 37.16 -28.62
CA GLY A 21 3.40 36.09 -28.68
C GLY A 21 2.27 36.26 -27.66
N HIS A 22 1.03 36.05 -28.10
CA HIS A 22 -0.18 36.04 -27.28
C HIS A 22 -0.57 34.63 -26.86
N VAL A 23 -0.90 34.45 -25.58
CA VAL A 23 -1.31 33.15 -25.03
C VAL A 23 -2.69 33.26 -24.41
N SER A 24 -3.63 32.48 -24.93
CA SER A 24 -4.98 32.39 -24.38
C SER A 24 -5.10 31.20 -23.44
N ILE A 25 -5.57 31.44 -22.22
CA ILE A 25 -5.76 30.41 -21.19
C ILE A 25 -7.26 30.26 -20.92
N ILE A 26 -7.78 29.08 -21.24
CA ILE A 26 -9.18 28.71 -21.08
C ILE A 26 -9.30 27.78 -19.88
N LEU A 27 -9.91 28.26 -18.79
CA LEU A 27 -10.16 27.47 -17.57
C LEU A 27 -11.59 26.92 -17.60
N LEU A 28 -11.74 25.65 -17.97
CA LEU A 28 -13.02 24.94 -17.95
C LEU A 28 -13.34 24.52 -16.51
N GLY A 29 -14.57 24.78 -16.05
CA GLY A 29 -14.95 24.64 -14.65
C GLY A 29 -14.52 25.83 -13.78
N ALA A 30 -14.38 27.02 -14.37
CA ALA A 30 -13.88 28.24 -13.71
C ALA A 30 -14.62 28.68 -12.43
N THR A 31 -15.86 28.23 -12.24
CA THR A 31 -16.69 28.53 -11.06
C THR A 31 -16.67 27.41 -10.00
N GLY A 32 -15.93 26.32 -10.25
CA GLY A 32 -15.78 25.18 -9.35
C GLY A 32 -14.84 25.44 -8.18
N ASP A 33 -14.81 24.49 -7.23
CA ASP A 33 -14.04 24.63 -6.00
C ASP A 33 -12.52 24.63 -6.22
N LEU A 34 -12.02 23.78 -7.10
CA LEU A 34 -10.60 23.72 -7.44
C LEU A 34 -10.12 25.03 -8.06
N ALA A 35 -10.91 25.57 -9.00
CA ALA A 35 -10.63 26.85 -9.64
C ALA A 35 -10.53 28.00 -8.63
N LYS A 36 -11.51 28.11 -7.73
CA LYS A 36 -11.56 29.14 -6.69
C LYS A 36 -10.43 29.03 -5.67
N LYS A 37 -10.11 27.82 -5.21
CA LYS A 37 -9.13 27.60 -4.14
C LYS A 37 -7.68 27.68 -4.64
N TYR A 38 -7.41 27.28 -5.88
CA TYR A 38 -6.03 27.08 -6.35
C TYR A 38 -5.75 27.66 -7.75
N LEU A 39 -6.56 27.34 -8.76
CA LEU A 39 -6.15 27.60 -10.15
C LEU A 39 -6.11 29.08 -10.50
N TRP A 40 -7.09 29.89 -10.05
CA TRP A 40 -7.04 31.34 -10.30
C TRP A 40 -5.84 32.00 -9.63
N GLN A 41 -5.48 31.56 -8.42
CA GLN A 41 -4.28 32.04 -7.72
C GLN A 41 -2.99 31.63 -8.45
N GLY A 42 -2.93 30.39 -8.96
CA GLY A 42 -1.80 29.90 -9.74
C GLY A 42 -1.67 30.61 -11.10
N LEU A 43 -2.78 30.89 -11.78
CA LEU A 43 -2.80 31.65 -13.04
C LEU A 43 -2.42 33.11 -12.83
N PHE A 44 -2.86 33.72 -11.73
CA PHE A 44 -2.40 35.06 -11.36
C PHE A 44 -0.90 35.06 -11.07
N GLN A 45 -0.39 34.04 -10.37
CA GLN A 45 1.05 33.91 -10.15
C GLN A 45 1.83 33.76 -11.46
N LEU A 46 1.36 32.93 -12.39
CA LEU A 46 1.93 32.80 -13.72
C LEU A 46 1.94 34.15 -14.45
N TYR A 47 0.83 34.90 -14.39
CA TYR A 47 0.77 36.25 -14.96
C TYR A 47 1.80 37.17 -14.31
N LEU A 48 1.94 37.20 -12.98
CA LEU A 48 2.95 38.03 -12.30
C LEU A 48 4.38 37.68 -12.73
N ASP A 49 4.66 36.40 -12.95
CA ASP A 49 6.00 35.92 -13.29
C ASP A 49 6.34 36.18 -14.77
N GLU A 50 5.35 36.15 -15.67
CA GLU A 50 5.58 36.23 -17.13
C GLU A 50 5.17 37.59 -17.74
N ALA A 51 4.33 38.37 -17.06
CA ALA A 51 3.95 39.71 -17.50
C ALA A 51 5.19 40.62 -17.56
N GLY A 52 5.39 41.26 -18.71
CA GLY A 52 6.55 42.12 -18.96
C GLY A 52 7.77 41.41 -19.55
N LYS A 53 7.76 40.07 -19.68
CA LYS A 53 8.82 39.31 -20.38
C LYS A 53 8.58 39.16 -21.89
N GLY A 54 7.69 39.98 -22.46
CA GLY A 54 7.34 39.94 -23.89
C GLY A 54 6.14 39.04 -24.23
N HIS A 55 5.47 38.46 -23.23
CA HIS A 55 4.23 37.71 -23.39
C HIS A 55 3.00 38.58 -23.15
N SER A 56 1.92 38.32 -23.89
CA SER A 56 0.59 38.87 -23.64
C SER A 56 -0.40 37.72 -23.39
N PHE A 57 -1.44 37.99 -22.62
CA PHE A 57 -2.36 36.95 -22.14
C PHE A 57 -3.82 37.36 -22.30
N SER A 58 -4.68 36.38 -22.55
CA SER A 58 -6.11 36.45 -22.30
C SER A 58 -6.54 35.28 -21.41
N PHE A 59 -7.45 35.53 -20.47
CA PHE A 59 -7.96 34.50 -19.56
C PHE A 59 -9.47 34.33 -19.79
N HIS A 60 -9.87 33.11 -20.13
CA HIS A 60 -11.27 32.77 -20.41
C HIS A 60 -11.74 31.76 -19.37
N GLY A 61 -12.49 32.23 -18.37
CA GLY A 61 -13.16 31.35 -17.42
C GLY A 61 -14.40 30.75 -18.05
N ALA A 62 -14.48 29.42 -18.14
CA ALA A 62 -15.58 28.74 -18.81
C ALA A 62 -16.33 27.78 -17.87
N ALA A 63 -17.67 27.80 -17.91
CA ALA A 63 -18.51 26.81 -17.24
C ALA A 63 -19.90 26.71 -17.89
N LEU A 64 -20.76 25.84 -17.35
CA LEU A 64 -22.15 25.68 -17.82
C LEU A 64 -23.10 26.76 -17.27
N THR A 65 -22.68 27.52 -16.25
CA THR A 65 -23.48 28.58 -15.63
C THR A 65 -23.80 29.68 -16.66
N ALA A 66 -25.00 30.26 -16.59
CA ALA A 66 -25.39 31.37 -17.46
C ALA A 66 -24.42 32.56 -17.34
N PRO A 67 -24.13 33.31 -18.43
CA PRO A 67 -23.04 34.27 -18.50
C PRO A 67 -22.99 35.29 -17.36
N GLN A 68 -24.12 35.93 -17.04
CA GLN A 68 -24.19 36.96 -16.00
C GLN A 68 -23.87 36.40 -14.61
N GLN A 69 -24.40 35.23 -14.29
CA GLN A 69 -24.15 34.57 -13.00
C GLN A 69 -22.73 34.01 -12.93
N GLY A 70 -22.24 33.41 -14.02
CA GLY A 70 -20.88 32.89 -14.13
C GLY A 70 -19.82 33.96 -13.96
N GLN A 71 -19.98 35.10 -14.64
CA GLN A 71 -19.10 36.27 -14.49
C GLN A 71 -19.05 36.74 -13.03
N LYS A 72 -20.21 36.91 -12.38
CA LYS A 72 -20.27 37.31 -10.96
C LYS A 72 -19.54 36.34 -10.02
N LEU A 73 -19.65 35.04 -10.27
CA LEU A 73 -18.94 34.02 -9.49
C LEU A 73 -17.43 34.04 -9.73
N MET A 74 -17.02 34.29 -10.98
CA MET A 74 -15.61 34.42 -11.36
C MET A 74 -15.00 35.69 -10.76
N ASP A 75 -15.65 36.84 -10.88
CA ASP A 75 -15.20 38.12 -10.32
C ASP A 75 -14.94 38.00 -8.82
N LYS A 76 -15.87 37.38 -8.08
CA LYS A 76 -15.68 37.11 -6.65
C LYS A 76 -14.44 36.26 -6.35
N ALA A 77 -14.12 35.29 -7.20
CA ALA A 77 -12.91 34.48 -7.06
C ALA A 77 -11.65 35.32 -7.34
N LEU A 78 -11.67 36.12 -8.42
CA LEU A 78 -10.56 36.98 -8.82
C LEU A 78 -10.30 38.12 -7.82
N GLU A 79 -11.34 38.68 -7.21
CA GLU A 79 -11.24 39.66 -6.12
C GLU A 79 -10.53 39.09 -4.89
N SER A 80 -10.68 37.78 -4.63
CA SER A 80 -10.05 37.11 -3.48
C SER A 80 -8.56 36.76 -3.67
N LEU A 81 -8.00 37.01 -4.85
CA LEU A 81 -6.60 36.72 -5.16
C LEU A 81 -5.65 37.49 -4.25
N SER A 82 -4.65 36.77 -3.74
CA SER A 82 -3.65 37.29 -2.82
C SER A 82 -2.35 37.64 -3.54
N CYS A 83 -1.73 38.74 -3.09
CA CYS A 83 -0.43 39.18 -3.58
C CYS A 83 0.72 38.43 -2.90
N PRO A 84 1.80 38.10 -3.62
CA PRO A 84 3.05 37.64 -3.01
C PRO A 84 3.59 38.66 -2.01
N LYS A 85 4.10 38.20 -0.87
CA LYS A 85 4.62 39.06 0.22
C LYS A 85 5.86 39.86 -0.18
N ASP A 86 6.58 39.38 -1.18
CA ASP A 86 7.80 39.95 -1.76
C ASP A 86 7.52 41.02 -2.84
N LEU A 87 6.25 41.19 -3.25
CA LEU A 87 5.86 42.20 -4.23
C LEU A 87 5.35 43.46 -3.53
N VAL A 88 5.74 44.64 -4.04
CA VAL A 88 5.25 45.93 -3.53
C VAL A 88 3.73 45.99 -3.71
N PRO A 89 2.94 46.32 -2.66
CA PRO A 89 1.47 46.26 -2.70
C PRO A 89 0.85 47.03 -3.88
N SER A 90 1.27 48.28 -4.11
CA SER A 90 0.75 49.11 -5.21
C SER A 90 0.96 48.48 -6.58
N ARG A 91 2.12 47.86 -6.80
CA ARG A 91 2.42 47.17 -8.05
C ARG A 91 1.57 45.92 -8.22
N CYS A 92 1.31 45.20 -7.14
CA CYS A 92 0.42 44.05 -7.19
C CYS A 92 -1.02 44.47 -7.51
N ASP A 93 -1.52 45.55 -6.89
CA ASP A 93 -2.87 46.06 -7.14
C ASP A 93 -3.06 46.45 -8.62
N GLU A 94 -2.06 47.12 -9.21
CA GLU A 94 -2.03 47.42 -10.65
C GLU A 94 -2.11 46.14 -11.50
N LEU A 95 -1.25 45.16 -11.22
CA LEU A 95 -1.20 43.91 -11.97
C LEU A 95 -2.47 43.07 -11.78
N LYS A 96 -3.08 43.11 -10.60
CA LYS A 96 -4.36 42.46 -10.31
C LYS A 96 -5.50 43.12 -11.08
N ALA A 97 -5.53 44.45 -11.14
CA ALA A 97 -6.50 45.18 -11.97
C ALA A 97 -6.35 44.85 -13.46
N GLN A 98 -5.11 44.74 -13.96
CA GLN A 98 -4.85 44.27 -15.33
C GLN A 98 -5.31 42.83 -15.54
N PHE A 99 -4.98 41.92 -14.62
CA PHE A 99 -5.41 40.53 -14.69
C PHE A 99 -6.93 40.38 -14.74
N LEU A 100 -7.66 41.17 -13.95
CA LEU A 100 -9.12 41.26 -14.00
C LEU A 100 -9.62 41.71 -15.38
N GLN A 101 -9.01 42.75 -15.98
CA GLN A 101 -9.38 43.24 -17.31
C GLN A 101 -9.11 42.22 -18.42
N LEU A 102 -8.07 41.40 -18.26
CA LEU A 102 -7.73 40.32 -19.19
C LEU A 102 -8.60 39.07 -19.00
N SER A 103 -9.45 39.02 -17.98
CA SER A 103 -10.27 37.86 -17.61
C SER A 103 -11.73 38.02 -18.02
N GLN A 104 -12.25 37.06 -18.78
CA GLN A 104 -13.63 37.06 -19.27
C GLN A 104 -14.33 35.72 -19.03
N TYR A 105 -15.60 35.75 -18.62
CA TYR A 105 -16.40 34.54 -18.50
C TYR A 105 -17.04 34.14 -19.83
N ARG A 106 -17.08 32.83 -20.11
CA ARG A 106 -17.71 32.23 -21.29
C ARG A 106 -18.59 31.05 -20.86
N GLN A 107 -19.82 30.98 -21.39
CA GLN A 107 -20.62 29.77 -21.24
C GLN A 107 -20.28 28.83 -22.41
N LEU A 108 -19.71 27.65 -22.13
CA LEU A 108 -19.33 26.67 -23.16
C LEU A 108 -20.12 25.38 -22.96
N LYS A 109 -21.10 25.12 -23.82
CA LYS A 109 -21.99 23.95 -23.76
C LYS A 109 -22.02 23.19 -25.08
N THR A 110 -22.09 23.88 -26.21
CA THR A 110 -22.24 23.26 -27.54
C THR A 110 -21.04 23.59 -28.43
N VAL A 111 -20.90 22.90 -29.55
CA VAL A 111 -19.80 23.14 -30.51
C VAL A 111 -19.79 24.58 -31.03
N GLU A 112 -20.97 25.21 -31.18
CA GLU A 112 -21.11 26.61 -31.60
C GLU A 112 -20.52 27.59 -30.58
N ASP A 113 -20.59 27.27 -29.28
CA ASP A 113 -19.96 28.09 -28.24
C ASP A 113 -18.43 28.06 -28.39
N TYR A 114 -17.85 26.90 -28.70
CA TYR A 114 -16.42 26.75 -28.94
C TYR A 114 -15.98 27.42 -30.25
N GLN A 115 -16.79 27.36 -31.32
CA GLN A 115 -16.56 28.10 -32.55
C GLN A 115 -16.55 29.62 -32.32
N THR A 116 -17.50 30.10 -31.51
CA THR A 116 -17.58 31.51 -31.12
C THR A 116 -16.36 31.92 -30.32
N LEU A 117 -15.95 31.12 -29.34
CA LEU A 117 -14.71 31.37 -28.58
C LEU A 117 -13.48 31.43 -29.49
N ASN A 118 -13.34 30.50 -30.43
CA ASN A 118 -12.23 30.49 -31.39
C ASN A 118 -12.15 31.80 -32.16
N LYS A 119 -13.30 32.21 -32.74
CA LYS A 119 -13.41 33.44 -33.53
C LYS A 119 -13.12 34.69 -32.69
N ASP A 120 -13.57 34.72 -31.44
CA ASP A 120 -13.33 35.83 -30.53
C ASP A 120 -11.83 35.96 -30.18
N ILE A 121 -11.15 34.84 -29.90
CA ILE A 121 -9.70 34.82 -29.66
C ILE A 121 -8.94 35.32 -30.90
N GLU A 122 -9.26 34.78 -32.09
CA GLU A 122 -8.62 35.20 -33.35
C GLU A 122 -8.83 36.69 -33.62
N THR A 123 -10.06 37.17 -33.42
CA THR A 123 -10.42 38.58 -33.63
C THR A 123 -9.66 39.48 -32.67
N GLN A 124 -9.58 39.11 -31.39
CA GLN A 124 -8.87 39.88 -30.37
C GLN A 124 -7.37 39.97 -30.69
N VAL A 125 -6.73 38.83 -30.97
CA VAL A 125 -5.30 38.77 -31.30
C VAL A 125 -4.98 39.63 -32.53
N GLN A 126 -5.83 39.58 -33.56
CA GLN A 126 -5.67 40.41 -34.77
C GLN A 126 -5.86 41.90 -34.50
N GLN A 127 -6.88 42.28 -33.71
CA GLN A 127 -7.16 43.68 -33.36
C GLN A 127 -6.03 44.32 -32.57
N ASP A 128 -5.40 43.55 -31.67
CA ASP A 128 -4.28 44.01 -30.86
C ASP A 128 -2.94 43.98 -31.62
N GLY A 129 -2.93 43.54 -32.89
CA GLY A 129 -1.72 43.42 -33.71
C GLY A 129 -0.73 42.38 -33.18
N LEU A 130 -1.22 41.38 -32.46
CA LEU A 130 -0.43 40.33 -31.83
C LEU A 130 -0.39 39.07 -32.70
N TRP A 131 0.55 38.18 -32.38
CA TRP A 131 0.62 36.84 -32.98
C TRP A 131 0.17 35.81 -31.96
N GLU A 132 -0.71 34.88 -32.32
CA GLU A 132 -1.11 33.80 -31.43
C GLU A 132 0.05 32.81 -31.24
N ALA A 133 0.62 32.79 -30.03
CA ALA A 133 1.67 31.84 -29.67
C ALA A 133 1.10 30.47 -29.30
N GLY A 134 -0.04 30.44 -28.59
CA GLY A 134 -0.68 29.18 -28.26
C GLY A 134 -1.84 29.30 -27.27
N ARG A 135 -2.48 28.16 -27.02
CA ARG A 135 -3.64 28.03 -26.14
C ARG A 135 -3.44 26.98 -25.06
N VAL A 136 -3.86 27.30 -23.83
CA VAL A 136 -3.98 26.33 -22.73
C VAL A 136 -5.45 26.09 -22.44
N PHE A 137 -5.92 24.84 -22.51
CA PHE A 137 -7.22 24.44 -22.01
C PHE A 137 -7.05 23.64 -20.72
N TYR A 138 -7.51 24.17 -19.59
CA TYR A 138 -7.42 23.52 -18.29
C TYR A 138 -8.75 22.92 -17.89
N PHE A 139 -8.80 21.60 -17.71
CA PHE A 139 -10.01 20.84 -17.42
C PHE A 139 -10.20 20.68 -15.91
N SER A 140 -10.75 21.70 -15.25
CA SER A 140 -11.22 21.62 -13.86
C SER A 140 -12.68 21.14 -13.81
N VAL A 141 -12.97 20.05 -14.53
CA VAL A 141 -14.31 19.46 -14.69
C VAL A 141 -14.26 17.95 -14.40
N PRO A 142 -15.41 17.30 -14.16
CA PRO A 142 -15.45 15.85 -13.95
C PRO A 142 -14.95 15.05 -15.16
N PRO A 143 -14.29 13.89 -14.96
CA PRO A 143 -13.70 13.09 -16.05
C PRO A 143 -14.68 12.65 -17.12
N PHE A 144 -15.94 12.37 -16.78
CA PHE A 144 -16.96 11.96 -17.75
C PHE A 144 -17.20 13.01 -18.86
N ALA A 145 -16.85 14.29 -18.61
CA ALA A 145 -17.01 15.37 -19.59
C ALA A 145 -15.80 15.52 -20.53
N TYR A 146 -14.68 14.81 -20.27
CA TYR A 146 -13.42 15.05 -20.96
C TYR A 146 -13.51 14.78 -22.46
N ALA A 147 -14.13 13.68 -22.86
CA ALA A 147 -14.26 13.29 -24.26
C ALA A 147 -15.04 14.29 -25.11
N ASP A 148 -16.20 14.73 -24.61
CA ASP A 148 -17.06 15.67 -25.33
C ASP A 148 -16.39 17.04 -25.48
N ILE A 149 -15.73 17.53 -24.43
CA ILE A 149 -14.95 18.77 -24.47
C ILE A 149 -13.76 18.62 -25.43
N ALA A 150 -13.02 17.51 -25.37
CA ALA A 150 -11.89 17.23 -26.24
C ALA A 150 -12.32 17.25 -27.72
N ARG A 151 -13.45 16.61 -28.04
CA ARG A 151 -14.05 16.61 -29.38
C ARG A 151 -14.38 18.01 -29.86
N ASN A 152 -14.98 18.84 -29.01
CA ASN A 152 -15.32 20.23 -29.36
C ASN A 152 -14.05 21.06 -29.58
N ILE A 153 -13.05 20.98 -28.71
CA ILE A 153 -11.79 21.70 -28.89
C ILE A 153 -11.12 21.29 -30.20
N ASN A 154 -10.97 19.99 -30.45
CA ASN A 154 -10.27 19.49 -31.62
C ASN A 154 -10.98 19.86 -32.94
N SER A 155 -12.32 19.92 -32.93
CA SER A 155 -13.10 20.21 -34.14
C SER A 155 -13.33 21.71 -34.40
N SER A 156 -13.30 22.58 -33.37
CA SER A 156 -13.72 23.97 -33.56
C SER A 156 -12.90 25.05 -32.85
N CYS A 157 -12.00 24.71 -31.93
CA CYS A 157 -11.26 25.69 -31.13
C CYS A 157 -9.77 25.38 -30.97
N ARG A 158 -9.24 24.56 -31.88
CA ARG A 158 -7.81 24.29 -32.02
C ARG A 158 -7.12 25.54 -32.62
N PRO A 159 -5.97 25.98 -32.08
CA PRO A 159 -5.27 27.12 -32.66
C PRO A 159 -4.73 26.80 -34.06
N HIS A 160 -4.40 27.84 -34.83
CA HIS A 160 -3.90 27.67 -36.20
C HIS A 160 -2.55 26.93 -36.24
N PRO A 161 -2.18 26.31 -37.37
CA PRO A 161 -0.85 25.72 -37.55
C PRO A 161 0.26 26.75 -37.26
N GLY A 162 1.19 26.39 -36.36
CA GLY A 162 2.28 27.27 -35.91
C GLY A 162 2.12 27.80 -34.47
N ALA A 163 0.90 27.79 -33.94
CA ALA A 163 0.63 28.03 -32.52
C ALA A 163 0.53 26.69 -31.76
N TRP A 164 1.01 26.66 -30.51
CA TRP A 164 0.97 25.42 -29.71
C TRP A 164 -0.37 25.24 -28.99
N LEU A 165 -0.76 23.99 -28.76
CA LEU A 165 -1.91 23.62 -27.94
C LEU A 165 -1.42 22.84 -26.70
N ARG A 166 -1.97 23.18 -25.53
CA ARG A 166 -1.75 22.42 -24.29
C ARG A 166 -3.09 22.16 -23.61
N VAL A 167 -3.38 20.90 -23.33
CA VAL A 167 -4.61 20.46 -22.70
C VAL A 167 -4.27 19.82 -21.37
N VAL A 168 -4.78 20.39 -20.29
CA VAL A 168 -4.44 20.00 -18.92
C VAL A 168 -5.62 19.27 -18.32
N PHE A 169 -5.39 18.07 -17.79
CA PHE A 169 -6.40 17.21 -17.21
C PHE A 169 -6.13 17.00 -15.71
N GLU A 170 -7.20 16.95 -14.93
CA GLU A 170 -7.16 16.61 -13.50
C GLU A 170 -7.46 15.14 -13.26
N LYS A 171 -6.96 14.62 -12.13
CA LYS A 171 -7.35 13.28 -11.67
C LYS A 171 -8.85 13.25 -11.32
N PRO A 172 -9.53 12.09 -11.39
CA PRO A 172 -8.99 10.75 -11.65
C PRO A 172 -8.84 10.38 -13.13
N PHE A 173 -7.80 9.58 -13.43
CA PHE A 173 -7.51 9.07 -14.77
C PHE A 173 -7.84 7.56 -14.86
N GLY A 174 -9.13 7.25 -14.81
CA GLY A 174 -9.64 5.89 -14.62
C GLY A 174 -9.69 5.48 -13.15
N HIS A 175 -10.28 4.32 -12.89
CA HIS A 175 -10.37 3.67 -11.57
C HIS A 175 -9.70 2.28 -11.55
N ASP A 176 -9.24 1.82 -12.70
CA ASP A 176 -8.46 0.60 -12.91
C ASP A 176 -7.73 0.69 -14.26
N HIS A 177 -6.95 -0.34 -14.59
CA HIS A 177 -6.22 -0.41 -15.84
C HIS A 177 -7.12 -0.34 -17.08
N LEU A 178 -8.29 -1.00 -17.07
CA LEU A 178 -9.18 -1.04 -18.24
C LEU A 178 -9.81 0.33 -18.51
N SER A 179 -10.38 0.96 -17.49
CA SER A 179 -10.98 2.29 -17.58
C SER A 179 -9.95 3.37 -17.92
N ALA A 180 -8.72 3.27 -17.39
CA ALA A 180 -7.63 4.16 -17.76
C ALA A 180 -7.20 3.99 -19.23
N GLN A 181 -7.15 2.75 -19.73
CA GLN A 181 -6.87 2.46 -21.13
C GLN A 181 -7.95 3.01 -22.07
N GLN A 182 -9.22 2.86 -21.71
CA GLN A 182 -10.35 3.42 -22.46
C GLN A 182 -10.26 4.95 -22.54
N LEU A 183 -10.07 5.62 -21.39
CA LEU A 183 -9.91 7.07 -21.33
C LEU A 183 -8.71 7.55 -22.16
N ALA A 184 -7.57 6.85 -22.07
CA ALA A 184 -6.38 7.18 -22.83
C ALA A 184 -6.59 7.03 -24.34
N SER A 185 -7.24 5.95 -24.78
CA SER A 185 -7.56 5.72 -26.18
C SER A 185 -8.50 6.79 -26.74
N GLU A 186 -9.50 7.19 -25.95
CA GLU A 186 -10.46 8.21 -26.35
C GLU A 186 -9.79 9.59 -26.47
N LEU A 187 -9.03 10.01 -25.47
CA LEU A 187 -8.30 11.29 -25.51
C LEU A 187 -7.23 11.32 -26.62
N GLY A 188 -6.53 10.19 -26.85
CA GLY A 188 -5.55 10.04 -27.92
C GLY A 188 -6.14 10.14 -29.33
N SER A 189 -7.46 10.01 -29.48
CA SER A 189 -8.15 10.25 -30.75
C SER A 189 -8.30 11.74 -31.09
N PHE A 190 -8.14 12.63 -30.10
CA PHE A 190 -8.32 14.08 -30.23
C PHE A 190 -7.01 14.87 -30.08
N PHE A 191 -6.10 14.41 -29.23
CA PHE A 191 -4.87 15.12 -28.88
C PHE A 191 -3.63 14.25 -28.99
N GLN A 192 -2.50 14.87 -29.35
CA GLN A 192 -1.20 14.21 -29.28
C GLN A 192 -0.67 14.20 -27.85
N GLU A 193 0.21 13.25 -27.52
CA GLU A 193 0.75 13.12 -26.15
C GLU A 193 1.53 14.38 -25.71
N GLU A 194 2.20 15.04 -26.65
CA GLU A 194 2.93 16.29 -26.45
C GLU A 194 1.99 17.45 -26.08
N GLU A 195 0.70 17.34 -26.39
CA GLU A 195 -0.32 18.35 -26.07
C GLU A 195 -0.96 18.11 -24.71
N MET A 196 -0.93 16.87 -24.20
CA MET A 196 -1.65 16.48 -22.99
C MET A 196 -0.81 16.61 -21.70
N TYR A 197 -1.37 17.22 -20.67
CA TYR A 197 -0.74 17.44 -19.37
C TYR A 197 -1.64 16.87 -18.28
N ARG A 198 -1.37 15.63 -17.85
CA ARG A 198 -2.13 14.98 -16.77
C ARG A 198 -1.52 15.37 -15.43
N VAL A 199 -2.29 16.08 -14.62
CA VAL A 199 -1.83 16.69 -13.37
C VAL A 199 -1.83 15.67 -12.24
N ASP A 200 -0.67 15.54 -11.62
CA ASP A 200 -0.55 15.15 -10.22
C ASP A 200 0.05 16.32 -9.44
N HIS A 201 -0.77 16.97 -8.62
CA HIS A 201 -0.35 18.17 -7.89
C HIS A 201 0.78 17.90 -6.87
N TYR A 202 1.04 16.66 -6.45
CA TYR A 202 2.19 16.38 -5.58
C TYR A 202 3.51 16.61 -6.28
N LEU A 203 3.59 16.43 -7.60
CA LEU A 203 4.79 16.74 -8.39
C LEU A 203 5.10 18.24 -8.41
N GLY A 204 4.12 19.11 -8.09
CA GLY A 204 4.31 20.55 -7.93
C GLY A 204 4.77 20.99 -6.54
N LYS A 205 4.69 20.10 -5.53
CA LYS A 205 5.09 20.44 -4.15
C LYS A 205 6.61 20.57 -4.07
N GLN A 206 7.10 21.69 -3.53
CA GLN A 206 8.52 22.06 -3.62
C GLN A 206 9.50 21.00 -3.09
N ALA A 207 9.16 20.30 -2.00
CA ALA A 207 10.01 19.22 -1.48
C ALA A 207 10.05 17.99 -2.41
N VAL A 208 8.92 17.65 -3.07
CA VAL A 208 8.83 16.55 -4.03
C VAL A 208 9.54 16.91 -5.33
N ALA A 209 9.28 18.10 -5.87
CA ALA A 209 9.93 18.61 -7.08
C ALA A 209 11.47 18.68 -6.94
N GLN A 210 11.97 18.81 -5.71
CA GLN A 210 13.40 18.87 -5.41
C GLN A 210 14.07 17.49 -5.28
N ILE A 211 13.34 16.37 -5.23
CA ILE A 211 13.92 15.02 -5.07
C ILE A 211 14.96 14.74 -6.16
N LEU A 212 14.59 14.92 -7.43
CA LEU A 212 15.48 14.60 -8.55
C LEU A 212 16.67 15.59 -8.66
N PRO A 213 16.47 16.92 -8.63
CA PRO A 213 17.59 17.86 -8.59
C PRO A 213 18.51 17.66 -7.38
N PHE A 214 17.97 17.30 -6.21
CA PHE A 214 18.79 17.00 -5.03
C PHE A 214 19.69 15.80 -5.27
N ARG A 215 19.16 14.71 -5.85
CA ARG A 215 19.93 13.51 -6.19
C ARG A 215 21.09 13.85 -7.14
N ASP A 216 20.83 14.70 -8.13
CA ASP A 216 21.84 15.13 -9.10
C ASP A 216 22.90 16.07 -8.50
N GLN A 217 22.48 17.10 -7.77
CA GLN A 217 23.38 18.08 -7.14
C GLN A 217 24.28 17.45 -6.08
N ASN A 218 23.85 16.34 -5.48
CA ASN A 218 24.58 15.60 -4.46
C ASN A 218 25.10 14.25 -4.98
N ARG A 219 25.13 14.04 -6.30
CA ARG A 219 25.52 12.77 -6.95
C ARG A 219 26.82 12.19 -6.41
N LYS A 220 27.85 13.02 -6.23
CA LYS A 220 29.16 12.59 -5.69
C LYS A 220 29.07 11.92 -4.31
N ALA A 221 28.16 12.40 -3.45
CA ALA A 221 27.95 11.79 -2.14
C ALA A 221 26.96 10.61 -2.21
N LEU A 222 25.96 10.68 -3.10
CA LEU A 222 24.85 9.75 -3.15
C LEU A 222 25.10 8.49 -3.97
N ASP A 223 25.95 8.50 -5.00
CA ASP A 223 26.16 7.34 -5.89
C ASP A 223 26.56 6.07 -5.12
N GLY A 224 27.40 6.24 -4.09
CA GLY A 224 27.81 5.14 -3.22
C GLY A 224 26.73 4.71 -2.21
N LEU A 225 25.77 5.57 -1.89
CA LEU A 225 24.82 5.40 -0.78
C LEU A 225 23.40 5.04 -1.24
N TRP A 226 22.97 5.43 -2.43
CA TRP A 226 21.57 5.31 -2.89
C TRP A 226 21.27 3.94 -3.49
N ASN A 227 21.51 2.87 -2.72
CA ASN A 227 21.37 1.48 -3.15
C ASN A 227 21.12 0.53 -1.96
N ARG A 228 20.73 -0.71 -2.25
CA ARG A 228 20.42 -1.78 -1.30
C ARG A 228 21.50 -2.11 -0.28
N HIS A 229 22.78 -1.79 -0.55
CA HIS A 229 23.85 -2.08 0.40
C HIS A 229 23.85 -1.10 1.58
N HIS A 230 23.27 0.09 1.38
CA HIS A 230 23.32 1.20 2.33
C HIS A 230 21.94 1.69 2.75
N VAL A 231 20.93 1.65 1.88
CA VAL A 231 19.54 1.98 2.26
C VAL A 231 18.93 0.78 2.98
N GLU A 232 18.34 1.05 4.14
CA GLU A 232 17.60 0.08 4.94
C GLU A 232 16.17 -0.05 4.43
N ARG A 233 15.48 1.10 4.27
CA ARG A 233 14.11 1.19 3.78
C ARG A 233 13.77 2.60 3.30
N VAL A 234 12.70 2.71 2.52
CA VAL A 234 12.12 3.98 2.08
C VAL A 234 10.70 4.07 2.60
N GLU A 235 10.35 5.21 3.19
CA GLU A 235 9.02 5.52 3.73
C GLU A 235 8.43 6.69 2.92
N ILE A 236 7.26 6.53 2.33
CA ILE A 236 6.53 7.56 1.58
C ILE A 236 5.14 7.67 2.21
N ILE A 237 4.96 8.72 3.02
CA ILE A 237 3.87 8.78 3.99
C ILE A 237 3.05 10.05 3.79
N LEU A 238 1.73 9.91 3.81
CA LEU A 238 0.78 11.01 3.74
C LEU A 238 -0.40 10.81 4.71
N LYS A 239 -0.37 11.54 5.82
CA LYS A 239 -1.42 11.54 6.85
C LYS A 239 -2.30 12.78 6.72
N GLU A 240 -3.61 12.59 6.89
CA GLU A 240 -4.59 13.69 6.91
C GLU A 240 -5.46 13.60 8.18
N THR A 241 -5.65 14.74 8.85
CA THR A 241 -6.61 14.86 9.97
C THR A 241 -8.06 15.00 9.48
N VAL A 242 -8.25 15.46 8.24
CA VAL A 242 -9.57 15.67 7.65
C VAL A 242 -10.17 14.31 7.26
N ASP A 243 -11.46 14.14 7.52
CA ASP A 243 -12.21 12.95 7.13
C ASP A 243 -12.71 13.03 5.66
N ALA A 244 -13.50 12.06 5.23
CA ALA A 244 -14.09 12.02 3.89
C ALA A 244 -15.48 12.69 3.81
N GLY A 245 -15.95 13.31 4.90
CA GLY A 245 -17.28 13.92 4.97
C GLY A 245 -17.48 15.03 3.93
N GLY A 246 -18.70 15.13 3.41
CA GLY A 246 -19.09 16.01 2.32
C GLY A 246 -18.61 15.57 0.94
N ARG A 247 -17.88 14.45 0.85
CA ARG A 247 -17.36 13.87 -0.40
C ARG A 247 -17.51 12.35 -0.44
N ALA A 248 -18.44 11.78 0.32
CA ALA A 248 -18.62 10.32 0.40
C ALA A 248 -18.92 9.69 -0.96
N SER A 249 -19.68 10.39 -1.84
CA SER A 249 -19.96 9.92 -3.21
C SER A 249 -18.69 9.62 -4.01
N PHE A 250 -17.73 10.55 -3.98
CA PHE A 250 -16.44 10.35 -4.64
C PHE A 250 -15.62 9.30 -3.89
N TYR A 251 -15.50 9.42 -2.57
CA TYR A 251 -14.59 8.57 -1.82
C TYR A 251 -15.00 7.09 -1.84
N GLU A 252 -16.29 6.80 -1.92
CA GLU A 252 -16.83 5.43 -1.99
C GLU A 252 -16.46 4.71 -3.29
N GLU A 253 -16.26 5.46 -4.38
CA GLU A 253 -15.83 4.89 -5.65
C GLU A 253 -14.31 4.66 -5.69
N TYR A 254 -13.53 5.55 -5.07
CA TYR A 254 -12.07 5.56 -5.22
C TYR A 254 -11.34 4.88 -4.05
N GLY A 255 -11.73 5.18 -2.81
CA GLY A 255 -11.00 4.80 -1.60
C GLY A 255 -9.59 5.40 -1.53
N VAL A 256 -8.90 5.18 -0.41
CA VAL A 256 -7.57 5.76 -0.16
C VAL A 256 -6.51 5.32 -1.19
N ILE A 257 -6.59 4.07 -1.68
CA ILE A 257 -5.58 3.53 -2.59
C ILE A 257 -5.60 4.30 -3.92
N ARG A 258 -6.78 4.50 -4.52
CA ARG A 258 -6.89 5.24 -5.78
C ARG A 258 -6.74 6.75 -5.56
N ASP A 259 -7.19 7.28 -4.43
CA ASP A 259 -7.10 8.72 -4.16
C ASP A 259 -5.65 9.19 -3.97
N THR A 260 -4.80 8.43 -3.26
CA THR A 260 -3.45 8.90 -2.90
C THR A 260 -2.30 7.94 -3.22
N LEU A 261 -2.46 6.63 -3.04
CA LEU A 261 -1.35 5.68 -3.22
C LEU A 261 -1.02 5.50 -4.71
N GLN A 262 -2.03 5.24 -5.54
CA GLN A 262 -1.89 4.93 -6.97
C GLN A 262 -1.27 6.07 -7.79
N ASN A 263 -1.52 7.31 -7.37
CA ASN A 263 -1.02 8.51 -8.02
C ASN A 263 0.14 9.13 -7.22
N HIS A 264 -0.14 9.92 -6.19
CA HIS A 264 0.79 10.80 -5.49
C HIS A 264 2.00 10.04 -4.95
N LEU A 265 1.76 8.98 -4.17
CA LEU A 265 2.86 8.26 -3.51
C LEU A 265 3.64 7.41 -4.51
N THR A 266 2.99 6.92 -5.57
CA THR A 266 3.64 6.16 -6.63
C THR A 266 4.53 7.05 -7.50
N GLU A 267 4.07 8.25 -7.88
CA GLU A 267 4.89 9.22 -8.60
C GLU A 267 6.13 9.62 -7.77
N ILE A 268 5.95 9.86 -6.47
CA ILE A 268 7.08 10.10 -5.55
C ILE A 268 8.02 8.90 -5.49
N LEU A 269 7.49 7.67 -5.42
CA LEU A 269 8.29 6.44 -5.46
C LEU A 269 9.17 6.42 -6.71
N THR A 270 8.64 6.75 -7.89
CA THR A 270 9.45 6.76 -9.12
C THR A 270 10.59 7.75 -9.06
N LEU A 271 10.39 8.95 -8.49
CA LEU A 271 11.45 9.96 -8.35
C LEU A 271 12.59 9.51 -7.42
N VAL A 272 12.26 8.73 -6.39
CA VAL A 272 13.23 8.12 -5.47
C VAL A 272 13.94 6.94 -6.13
N ALA A 273 13.18 6.07 -6.79
CA ALA A 273 13.64 4.76 -7.23
C ALA A 273 14.36 4.75 -8.58
N MET A 274 13.96 5.60 -9.53
CA MET A 274 14.49 5.56 -10.89
C MET A 274 16.00 5.78 -10.94
N GLU A 275 16.65 5.21 -11.95
CA GLU A 275 18.03 5.57 -12.30
C GLU A 275 18.11 7.06 -12.64
N LEU A 276 19.22 7.71 -12.27
CA LEU A 276 19.38 9.14 -12.54
C LEU A 276 19.72 9.33 -14.03
N PRO A 277 18.89 10.02 -14.83
CA PRO A 277 19.19 10.20 -16.25
C PRO A 277 20.47 11.03 -16.43
N PRO A 278 21.23 10.82 -17.53
CA PRO A 278 22.44 11.60 -17.81
C PRO A 278 22.19 13.11 -17.85
N ASN A 279 21.00 13.52 -18.31
CA ASN A 279 20.53 14.89 -18.32
C ASN A 279 19.14 14.97 -17.67
N ILE A 280 19.07 15.44 -16.43
CA ILE A 280 17.80 15.59 -15.69
C ILE A 280 16.91 16.71 -16.25
N SER A 281 17.46 17.62 -17.07
CA SER A 281 16.71 18.69 -17.72
C SER A 281 16.00 18.23 -18.99
N SER A 282 16.23 17.00 -19.45
CA SER A 282 15.50 16.40 -20.57
C SER A 282 14.24 15.72 -20.06
N SER A 283 13.07 16.31 -20.33
CA SER A 283 11.79 15.74 -19.91
C SER A 283 11.60 14.32 -20.45
N ALA A 284 11.97 14.07 -21.71
CA ALA A 284 11.91 12.74 -22.32
C ALA A 284 12.77 11.72 -21.57
N ALA A 285 14.01 12.08 -21.21
CA ALA A 285 14.88 11.19 -20.45
C ALA A 285 14.29 10.88 -19.06
N VAL A 286 13.79 11.89 -18.34
CA VAL A 286 13.16 11.70 -17.03
C VAL A 286 11.94 10.77 -17.13
N LEU A 287 11.04 11.02 -18.09
CA LEU A 287 9.84 10.22 -18.28
C LEU A 287 10.17 8.77 -18.65
N GLN A 288 11.19 8.53 -19.49
CA GLN A 288 11.66 7.19 -19.82
C GLN A 288 12.21 6.45 -18.58
N HIS A 289 12.96 7.12 -17.71
CA HIS A 289 13.51 6.50 -16.50
C HIS A 289 12.42 6.24 -15.46
N LYS A 290 11.37 7.07 -15.39
CA LYS A 290 10.15 6.75 -14.62
C LYS A 290 9.49 5.48 -15.13
N LEU A 291 9.30 5.33 -16.45
CA LEU A 291 8.71 4.14 -17.05
C LEU A 291 9.52 2.87 -16.72
N GLN A 292 10.85 2.94 -16.80
CA GLN A 292 11.73 1.84 -16.41
C GLN A 292 11.60 1.49 -14.92
N ALA A 293 11.42 2.49 -14.05
CA ALA A 293 11.16 2.26 -12.63
C ALA A 293 9.84 1.52 -12.41
N PHE A 294 8.77 1.90 -13.12
CA PHE A 294 7.48 1.18 -13.08
C PHE A 294 7.63 -0.28 -13.51
N GLN A 295 8.36 -0.53 -14.61
CA GLN A 295 8.60 -1.89 -15.13
C GLN A 295 9.38 -2.78 -14.16
N ALA A 296 10.15 -2.19 -13.25
CA ALA A 296 10.90 -2.91 -12.22
C ALA A 296 10.09 -3.14 -10.93
N LEU A 297 8.87 -2.60 -10.79
CA LEU A 297 8.05 -2.84 -9.61
C LEU A 297 7.59 -4.30 -9.57
N ARG A 298 7.81 -4.97 -8.43
CA ARG A 298 7.30 -6.32 -8.20
C ARG A 298 5.79 -6.26 -8.00
N GLY A 299 5.03 -7.10 -8.70
CA GLY A 299 3.58 -7.16 -8.59
C GLY A 299 3.08 -7.32 -7.16
N LEU A 300 1.98 -6.64 -6.84
CA LEU A 300 1.37 -6.62 -5.51
C LEU A 300 0.36 -7.76 -5.34
N GLN A 301 0.30 -8.27 -4.12
CA GLN A 301 -0.64 -9.27 -3.61
C GLN A 301 -1.33 -8.72 -2.37
N LYS A 302 -2.48 -9.28 -2.00
CA LYS A 302 -3.23 -8.92 -0.78
C LYS A 302 -2.35 -8.82 0.47
N SER A 303 -1.39 -9.74 0.65
CA SER A 303 -0.48 -9.75 1.80
C SER A 303 0.51 -8.59 1.86
N ASN A 304 0.68 -7.84 0.76
CA ASN A 304 1.48 -6.62 0.72
C ASN A 304 0.74 -5.40 1.25
N ALA A 305 -0.55 -5.51 1.62
CA ALA A 305 -1.37 -4.39 2.04
C ALA A 305 -2.06 -4.66 3.39
N ILE A 306 -2.27 -3.59 4.15
CA ILE A 306 -3.15 -3.57 5.30
C ILE A 306 -4.13 -2.40 5.16
N LEU A 307 -5.40 -2.63 5.53
CA LEU A 307 -6.49 -1.70 5.29
C LEU A 307 -7.14 -1.27 6.61
N GLY A 308 -7.53 0.00 6.69
CA GLY A 308 -8.32 0.54 7.79
C GLY A 308 -9.46 1.43 7.31
N GLN A 309 -10.50 1.56 8.14
CA GLN A 309 -11.63 2.47 7.92
C GLN A 309 -11.98 3.21 9.23
N TYR A 310 -12.05 4.54 9.21
CA TYR A 310 -12.47 5.28 10.40
C TYR A 310 -13.94 5.04 10.68
N GLN A 311 -14.29 4.90 11.96
CA GLN A 311 -15.59 4.37 12.40
C GLN A 311 -16.78 5.19 11.89
N ALA A 312 -16.64 6.51 11.79
CA ALA A 312 -17.71 7.39 11.33
C ALA A 312 -18.02 7.26 9.82
N TYR A 313 -17.13 6.66 9.01
CA TYR A 313 -17.22 6.69 7.55
C TYR A 313 -18.52 6.06 7.02
N SER A 314 -18.83 4.83 7.44
CA SER A 314 -20.06 4.15 7.00
C SER A 314 -21.33 4.94 7.37
N GLY A 315 -21.31 5.67 8.49
CA GLY A 315 -22.38 6.59 8.88
C GLY A 315 -22.51 7.79 7.93
N GLN A 316 -21.38 8.38 7.51
CA GLN A 316 -21.33 9.47 6.54
C GLN A 316 -21.85 9.03 5.17
N VAL A 317 -21.45 7.83 4.70
CA VAL A 317 -21.95 7.25 3.44
C VAL A 317 -23.47 7.08 3.48
N ARG A 318 -24.03 6.57 4.59
CA ARG A 318 -25.49 6.44 4.74
C ARG A 318 -26.21 7.77 4.61
N GLN A 319 -25.71 8.81 5.27
CA GLN A 319 -26.33 10.14 5.26
C GLN A 319 -26.22 10.81 3.88
N GLU A 320 -25.03 10.81 3.28
CA GLU A 320 -24.77 11.54 2.03
C GLU A 320 -25.34 10.83 0.80
N LEU A 321 -25.34 9.49 0.78
CA LEU A 321 -25.80 8.67 -0.36
C LEU A 321 -27.16 8.01 -0.12
N GLN A 322 -27.85 8.35 0.96
CA GLN A 322 -29.18 7.83 1.30
C GLN A 322 -29.24 6.28 1.31
N LYS A 323 -28.18 5.63 1.83
CA LYS A 323 -28.11 4.17 1.94
C LYS A 323 -28.97 3.69 3.14
N PRO A 324 -29.50 2.46 3.11
CA PRO A 324 -30.35 1.94 4.18
C PRO A 324 -29.62 1.83 5.52
N ASP A 325 -30.40 1.87 6.61
CA ASP A 325 -29.91 1.62 7.95
C ASP A 325 -29.24 0.24 8.03
N GLY A 326 -28.07 0.17 8.68
CA GLY A 326 -27.26 -1.04 8.74
C GLY A 326 -26.28 -1.24 7.58
N PHE A 327 -26.31 -0.43 6.52
CA PHE A 327 -25.27 -0.43 5.49
C PHE A 327 -23.89 -0.17 6.11
N GLN A 328 -22.91 -0.99 5.73
CA GLN A 328 -21.50 -0.89 6.08
C GLN A 328 -20.69 -0.84 4.78
N SER A 329 -19.80 0.13 4.67
CA SER A 329 -18.89 0.25 3.54
C SER A 329 -17.64 -0.59 3.76
N LEU A 330 -17.11 -1.20 2.70
CA LEU A 330 -15.79 -1.84 2.71
C LEU A 330 -14.68 -0.90 2.21
N THR A 331 -15.00 0.34 1.86
CA THR A 331 -14.05 1.30 1.30
C THR A 331 -12.96 1.64 2.33
N PRO A 332 -11.68 1.39 2.05
CA PRO A 332 -10.61 1.73 2.97
C PRO A 332 -10.36 3.25 3.01
N THR A 333 -10.31 3.81 4.21
CA THR A 333 -9.91 5.21 4.46
C THR A 333 -8.46 5.33 4.95
N PHE A 334 -7.82 4.20 5.20
CA PHE A 334 -6.40 4.05 5.52
C PHE A 334 -5.84 2.83 4.78
N ALA A 335 -4.63 2.94 4.24
CA ALA A 335 -3.89 1.81 3.69
C ALA A 335 -2.39 1.98 3.92
N GLY A 336 -1.74 0.90 4.35
CA GLY A 336 -0.30 0.72 4.28
C GLY A 336 0.03 -0.35 3.24
N VAL A 337 0.97 -0.08 2.34
CA VAL A 337 1.37 -0.99 1.26
C VAL A 337 2.88 -1.11 1.21
N LEU A 338 3.35 -2.35 1.15
CA LEU A 338 4.75 -2.72 1.06
C LEU A 338 5.12 -3.03 -0.39
N VAL A 339 5.96 -2.19 -0.98
CA VAL A 339 6.41 -2.30 -2.36
C VAL A 339 7.85 -2.80 -2.40
N HIS A 340 8.14 -3.68 -3.35
CA HIS A 340 9.50 -4.13 -3.68
C HIS A 340 9.81 -3.82 -5.14
N ILE A 341 11.08 -3.58 -5.45
CA ILE A 341 11.56 -3.24 -6.79
C ILE A 341 12.64 -4.25 -7.19
N ASP A 342 12.40 -4.97 -8.28
CA ASP A 342 13.23 -6.06 -8.78
C ASP A 342 14.31 -5.56 -9.73
N ASN A 343 15.24 -4.78 -9.18
CA ASN A 343 16.46 -4.37 -9.88
C ASN A 343 17.68 -4.38 -8.95
N LEU A 344 18.88 -4.29 -9.54
CA LEU A 344 20.15 -4.37 -8.80
C LEU A 344 20.31 -3.28 -7.73
N ARG A 345 19.66 -2.12 -7.93
CA ARG A 345 19.74 -1.00 -6.99
C ARG A 345 18.91 -1.25 -5.73
N TRP A 346 17.72 -1.83 -5.86
CA TRP A 346 16.72 -1.87 -4.80
C TRP A 346 16.33 -3.26 -4.32
N GLU A 347 16.88 -4.33 -4.90
CA GLU A 347 16.60 -5.70 -4.47
C GLU A 347 16.73 -5.86 -2.95
N GLY A 348 15.62 -6.27 -2.32
CA GLY A 348 15.51 -6.50 -0.87
C GLY A 348 15.30 -5.24 -0.01
N VAL A 349 15.18 -4.05 -0.60
CA VAL A 349 14.85 -2.81 0.12
C VAL A 349 13.33 -2.61 0.12
N PRO A 350 12.67 -2.56 1.29
CA PRO A 350 11.24 -2.29 1.36
C PRO A 350 10.93 -0.81 1.14
N PHE A 351 9.95 -0.54 0.28
CA PHE A 351 9.31 0.76 0.10
C PHE A 351 7.93 0.74 0.75
N ILE A 352 7.74 1.52 1.80
CA ILE A 352 6.47 1.60 2.54
C ILE A 352 5.72 2.82 2.05
N LEU A 353 4.56 2.59 1.43
CA LEU A 353 3.61 3.63 1.07
C LEU A 353 2.47 3.60 2.07
N MET A 354 2.17 4.71 2.73
CA MET A 354 1.03 4.78 3.65
C MET A 354 0.27 6.09 3.48
N SER A 355 -1.06 5.97 3.44
CA SER A 355 -1.93 7.12 3.54
C SER A 355 -3.20 6.79 4.31
N GLY A 356 -3.80 7.82 4.91
CA GLY A 356 -5.12 7.71 5.50
C GLY A 356 -5.72 9.03 5.94
N LYS A 357 -7.02 8.98 6.20
CA LYS A 357 -7.85 10.10 6.67
C LYS A 357 -8.25 9.95 8.13
N ALA A 358 -8.69 11.03 8.74
CA ALA A 358 -9.02 11.08 10.16
C ALA A 358 -7.89 10.49 11.04
N LEU A 359 -6.65 10.87 10.74
CA LEU A 359 -5.48 10.49 11.53
C LEU A 359 -5.16 11.54 12.61
N ASP A 360 -4.22 11.21 13.48
CA ASP A 360 -3.74 12.01 14.62
C ASP A 360 -3.08 13.33 14.20
N GLU A 361 -2.48 13.38 13.02
CA GLU A 361 -1.82 14.56 12.49
C GLU A 361 -1.95 14.66 10.97
N ARG A 362 -1.68 15.87 10.46
CA ARG A 362 -1.56 16.12 9.03
C ARG A 362 -0.08 16.28 8.72
N VAL A 363 0.51 15.34 8.00
CA VAL A 363 1.93 15.39 7.62
C VAL A 363 2.17 14.61 6.34
N GLY A 364 3.08 15.10 5.50
CA GLY A 364 3.58 14.35 4.35
C GLY A 364 5.11 14.33 4.33
N TYR A 365 5.72 13.17 4.08
CA TYR A 365 7.16 13.06 3.96
C TYR A 365 7.62 11.87 3.11
N VAL A 366 8.84 12.00 2.58
CA VAL A 366 9.62 10.93 1.99
C VAL A 366 10.86 10.76 2.83
N ARG A 367 11.08 9.57 3.40
CA ARG A 367 12.21 9.30 4.28
C ARG A 367 13.00 8.11 3.77
N ILE A 368 14.29 8.35 3.53
CA ILE A 368 15.27 7.33 3.15
C ILE A 368 16.11 7.06 4.39
N LEU A 369 15.93 5.88 4.98
CA LEU A 369 16.68 5.45 6.15
C LEU A 369 17.86 4.57 5.72
N PHE A 370 19.05 4.88 6.22
CA PHE A 370 20.27 4.12 5.91
C PHE A 370 20.58 3.09 7.00
N LYS A 371 21.12 1.95 6.57
CA LYS A 371 21.56 0.84 7.42
C LYS A 371 22.64 1.31 8.37
N ASN A 372 22.40 1.13 9.66
CA ASN A 372 23.41 1.39 10.68
C ASN A 372 24.18 0.11 11.02
N ARG A 373 25.43 0.01 10.57
CA ARG A 373 26.33 -1.13 10.88
C ARG A 373 27.32 -0.84 12.01
N ALA A 374 27.21 0.33 12.66
CA ALA A 374 28.14 0.73 13.71
C ALA A 374 27.77 0.06 15.04
N TYR A 375 28.74 -0.59 15.67
CA TYR A 375 28.65 -0.98 17.08
C TYR A 375 29.31 0.08 17.94
N CYS A 376 28.56 0.64 18.89
CA CYS A 376 29.00 1.79 19.66
C CYS A 376 29.18 1.41 21.13
N THR A 377 30.42 1.53 21.59
CA THR A 377 30.83 1.19 22.97
C THR A 377 30.54 2.30 23.97
N GLN A 378 30.34 3.53 23.49
CA GLN A 378 29.99 4.69 24.31
C GLN A 378 28.47 4.84 24.40
N GLY A 379 27.97 5.26 25.56
CA GLY A 379 26.54 5.58 25.74
C GLY A 379 26.11 6.83 24.97
N GLU A 380 24.81 6.92 24.68
CA GLU A 380 24.20 7.95 23.80
C GLU A 380 24.56 9.39 24.15
N ARG A 381 24.76 9.69 25.44
CA ARG A 381 25.13 11.03 25.94
C ARG A 381 26.46 11.56 25.38
N HIS A 382 27.33 10.70 24.86
CA HIS A 382 28.64 11.08 24.32
C HIS A 382 28.64 11.15 22.78
N TRP A 383 27.53 10.86 22.13
CA TRP A 383 27.45 10.84 20.67
C TRP A 383 27.35 12.26 20.12
N VAL A 384 28.40 12.69 19.43
CA VAL A 384 28.41 13.97 18.72
C VAL A 384 27.71 13.82 17.36
N PRO A 385 26.68 14.62 17.04
CA PRO A 385 25.86 14.45 15.83
C PRO A 385 26.62 14.39 14.51
N GLU A 386 27.74 15.10 14.38
CA GLU A 386 28.54 15.15 13.14
C GLU A 386 29.51 13.97 13.00
N ARG A 387 29.80 13.27 14.10
CA ARG A 387 30.87 12.24 14.15
C ARG A 387 30.34 10.86 14.51
N SER A 388 29.18 10.78 15.15
CA SER A 388 28.62 9.53 15.63
C SER A 388 27.96 8.75 14.51
N ARG A 389 28.55 7.60 14.18
CA ARG A 389 27.95 6.62 13.26
C ARG A 389 26.84 5.80 13.92
N CYS A 390 26.65 5.94 15.23
CA CYS A 390 25.63 5.25 16.01
C CYS A 390 24.23 5.84 15.78
N LEU A 391 24.19 7.09 15.32
CA LEU A 391 22.94 7.80 15.09
C LEU A 391 22.31 7.36 13.76
N PRO A 392 20.98 7.18 13.71
CA PRO A 392 20.27 6.91 12.47
C PRO A 392 20.64 7.94 11.40
N GLN A 393 21.12 7.42 10.26
CA GLN A 393 21.43 8.21 9.09
C GLN A 393 20.18 8.25 8.21
N GLN A 394 19.72 9.44 7.85
CA GLN A 394 18.50 9.59 7.06
C GLN A 394 18.51 10.85 6.21
N ILE A 395 17.76 10.77 5.10
CA ILE A 395 17.40 11.92 4.27
C ILE A 395 15.87 11.99 4.27
N VAL A 396 15.33 13.17 4.58
CA VAL A 396 13.89 13.40 4.61
C VAL A 396 13.53 14.57 3.71
N PHE A 397 12.68 14.32 2.71
CA PHE A 397 11.95 15.34 1.98
C PHE A 397 10.61 15.54 2.68
N TYR A 398 10.55 16.57 3.51
CA TYR A 398 9.37 16.93 4.29
C TYR A 398 8.44 17.75 3.41
N ILE A 399 7.30 17.16 3.02
CA ILE A 399 6.37 17.75 2.05
C ILE A 399 5.64 18.95 2.66
N GLY A 400 5.35 18.91 3.96
CA GLY A 400 4.79 20.03 4.72
C GLY A 400 3.83 19.59 5.83
N HIS A 401 3.25 20.59 6.51
CA HIS A 401 2.43 20.42 7.71
C HIS A 401 3.23 19.86 8.90
N GLY A 402 2.60 19.04 9.76
CA GLY A 402 3.16 18.50 11.00
C GLY A 402 3.84 19.57 11.87
N GLU A 403 4.77 19.13 12.72
CA GLU A 403 5.44 20.02 13.68
C GLU A 403 6.34 21.08 13.03
N LEU A 404 6.91 20.79 11.85
CA LEU A 404 7.79 21.75 11.15
C LEU A 404 6.99 22.85 10.45
N GLY A 405 5.73 22.60 10.10
CA GLY A 405 4.79 23.58 9.56
C GLY A 405 5.04 24.02 8.11
N HIS A 406 6.21 23.73 7.53
CA HIS A 406 6.59 24.13 6.17
C HIS A 406 7.36 23.02 5.44
N PRO A 407 7.41 23.04 4.09
CA PRO A 407 8.25 22.11 3.34
C PRO A 407 9.73 22.24 3.70
N ALA A 408 10.45 21.13 3.74
CA ALA A 408 11.88 21.13 4.05
C ALA A 408 12.63 19.91 3.49
N ILE A 409 13.95 20.02 3.44
CA ILE A 409 14.88 18.91 3.20
C ILE A 409 15.79 18.79 4.41
N LEU A 410 15.80 17.61 5.02
CA LEU A 410 16.59 17.29 6.20
C LEU A 410 17.59 16.20 5.85
N VAL A 411 18.87 16.43 6.12
CA VAL A 411 19.94 15.43 5.94
C VAL A 411 20.69 15.29 7.26
N SER A 412 20.79 14.08 7.82
CA SER A 412 21.53 13.88 9.08
C SER A 412 22.97 14.39 8.97
N LYS A 413 23.46 15.09 9.99
CA LYS A 413 24.82 15.66 10.01
C LYS A 413 25.93 14.61 9.94
N ASN A 414 25.67 13.39 10.41
CA ASN A 414 26.59 12.24 10.30
C ASN A 414 26.55 11.53 8.92
N LEU A 415 25.85 12.07 7.92
CA LEU A 415 25.78 11.52 6.56
C LEU A 415 26.66 12.32 5.59
N PHE A 416 26.20 13.48 5.13
CA PHE A 416 26.98 14.47 4.39
C PHE A 416 26.30 15.85 4.46
N LYS A 417 27.07 16.92 4.23
CA LYS A 417 26.50 18.26 4.08
C LYS A 417 25.94 18.42 2.66
N PRO A 418 24.62 18.62 2.47
CA PRO A 418 24.04 18.70 1.14
C PRO A 418 24.34 20.03 0.45
N SER A 419 24.39 19.99 -0.87
CA SER A 419 24.38 21.13 -1.77
C SER A 419 22.95 21.37 -2.27
N LEU A 420 22.47 22.60 -2.11
CA LEU A 420 21.16 23.07 -2.58
C LEU A 420 21.32 24.48 -3.17
N PRO A 421 20.52 24.89 -4.17
CA PRO A 421 20.67 26.21 -4.80
C PRO A 421 20.25 27.32 -3.83
N ALA A 422 21.22 28.15 -3.42
CA ALA A 422 21.04 29.19 -2.40
C ALA A 422 19.98 30.26 -2.74
N GLN A 423 19.67 30.44 -4.03
CA GLN A 423 18.60 31.35 -4.49
C GLN A 423 17.19 30.82 -4.19
N SER A 424 17.03 29.49 -4.04
CA SER A 424 15.73 28.83 -3.90
C SER A 424 15.56 28.13 -2.55
N TRP A 425 16.66 27.77 -1.88
CA TRP A 425 16.66 27.10 -0.58
C TRP A 425 17.56 27.83 0.42
N LYS A 426 17.09 27.97 1.65
CA LYS A 426 17.81 28.60 2.77
C LYS A 426 17.82 27.69 3.99
N GLY A 427 18.85 27.82 4.82
CA GLY A 427 18.96 27.06 6.07
C GLY A 427 17.82 27.37 7.04
N VAL A 428 17.38 26.35 7.78
CA VAL A 428 16.44 26.49 8.88
C VAL A 428 17.24 26.75 10.16
N GLN A 429 16.84 27.75 10.94
CA GLN A 429 17.44 27.99 12.25
C GLN A 429 17.03 26.88 13.22
N ASP A 430 17.93 26.55 14.16
CA ASP A 430 17.64 25.55 15.18
C ASP A 430 16.41 25.96 16.01
N GLN A 431 15.57 24.97 16.33
CA GLN A 431 14.36 25.14 17.14
C GLN A 431 14.48 24.22 18.36
N PRO A 432 14.96 24.74 19.50
CA PRO A 432 15.16 23.93 20.70
C PRO A 432 13.90 23.17 21.11
N GLY A 433 14.02 21.86 21.32
CA GLY A 433 12.92 20.99 21.72
C GLY A 433 12.16 20.31 20.58
N LEU A 434 12.30 20.79 19.33
CA LEU A 434 11.66 20.14 18.18
C LEU A 434 12.39 18.84 17.81
N HIS A 435 11.68 17.71 17.87
CA HIS A 435 12.22 16.39 17.56
C HIS A 435 11.52 15.79 16.35
N LEU A 436 12.26 15.64 15.25
CA LEU A 436 11.76 15.03 14.03
C LEU A 436 12.41 13.66 13.85
N PHE A 437 11.58 12.63 13.65
CA PHE A 437 12.02 11.25 13.41
C PHE A 437 12.97 10.73 14.51
N GLY A 438 12.63 11.03 15.76
CA GLY A 438 13.38 10.61 16.95
C GLY A 438 14.66 11.40 17.22
N ARG A 439 14.93 12.50 16.51
CA ARG A 439 16.14 13.32 16.66
C ARG A 439 15.81 14.81 16.77
N PRO A 440 16.56 15.60 17.55
CA PRO A 440 16.40 17.05 17.56
C PRO A 440 16.73 17.65 16.18
N LEU A 441 16.08 18.77 15.83
CA LEU A 441 16.33 19.46 14.55
C LEU A 441 17.82 19.82 14.36
N SER A 442 18.54 20.09 15.44
CA SER A 442 19.98 20.41 15.46
C SER A 442 20.87 19.29 14.93
N ASP A 443 20.38 18.06 14.80
CA ASP A 443 21.11 16.92 14.23
C ASP A 443 21.06 16.87 12.70
N TYR A 444 20.28 17.75 12.08
CA TYR A 444 20.12 17.81 10.63
C TYR A 444 20.80 19.03 10.03
N TYR A 445 21.26 18.89 8.78
CA TYR A 445 21.31 19.99 7.85
C TYR A 445 19.90 20.19 7.28
N ALA A 446 19.19 21.21 7.79
CA ALA A 446 17.81 21.49 7.44
C ALA A 446 17.69 22.70 6.52
N TYR A 447 16.96 22.55 5.40
CA TYR A 447 16.74 23.59 4.41
C TYR A 447 15.25 23.74 4.11
N ARG A 448 14.78 24.98 3.94
CA ARG A 448 13.42 25.30 3.49
C ARG A 448 13.45 26.17 2.24
N PRO A 449 12.37 26.20 1.45
CA PRO A 449 12.26 27.14 0.34
C PRO A 449 12.42 28.59 0.79
N VAL A 450 13.06 29.41 -0.04
CA VAL A 450 13.17 30.86 0.19
C VAL A 450 11.78 31.50 0.16
N ARG A 451 10.99 31.11 -0.84
CA ARG A 451 9.58 31.47 -1.05
C ARG A 451 8.74 30.20 -1.16
N GLU A 452 7.71 30.11 -0.32
CA GLU A 452 6.74 29.02 -0.39
C GLU A 452 5.79 29.25 -1.57
N GLN A 453 5.54 28.19 -2.33
CA GLN A 453 4.66 28.21 -3.49
C GLN A 453 3.68 27.04 -3.41
N ASP A 454 2.43 27.31 -3.78
CA ASP A 454 1.45 26.26 -3.99
C ASP A 454 1.84 25.38 -5.19
N ALA A 455 1.42 24.11 -5.16
CA ALA A 455 1.72 23.15 -6.21
C ALA A 455 1.26 23.59 -7.60
N TYR A 456 0.07 24.18 -7.70
CA TYR A 456 -0.49 24.60 -8.99
C TYR A 456 0.28 25.76 -9.59
N SER A 457 0.82 26.68 -8.78
CA SER A 457 1.69 27.75 -9.27
C SER A 457 2.93 27.19 -9.97
N THR A 458 3.54 26.15 -9.38
CA THR A 458 4.69 25.44 -9.99
C THR A 458 4.27 24.76 -11.30
N LEU A 459 3.18 24.00 -11.28
CA LEU A 459 2.76 23.19 -12.44
C LEU A 459 2.27 24.05 -13.60
N LEU A 460 1.54 25.15 -13.35
CA LEU A 460 1.10 26.07 -14.39
C LEU A 460 2.30 26.74 -15.09
N SER A 461 3.35 27.08 -14.34
CA SER A 461 4.61 27.54 -14.92
C SER A 461 5.26 26.45 -15.79
N HIS A 462 5.26 25.19 -15.33
CA HIS A 462 5.79 24.08 -16.12
C HIS A 462 4.98 23.82 -17.41
N ILE A 463 3.65 23.91 -17.36
CA ILE A 463 2.78 23.84 -18.54
C ILE A 463 3.17 24.94 -19.52
N PHE A 464 3.25 26.20 -19.06
CA PHE A 464 3.61 27.35 -19.90
C PHE A 464 4.99 27.21 -20.57
N HIS A 465 5.96 26.66 -19.85
CA HIS A 465 7.33 26.46 -20.34
C HIS A 465 7.58 25.11 -21.03
N CYS A 466 6.53 24.33 -21.30
CA CYS A 466 6.64 23.00 -21.94
C CYS A 466 7.48 21.96 -21.16
N ARG A 467 7.53 22.06 -19.82
CA ARG A 467 8.28 21.10 -18.97
C ARG A 467 7.42 19.89 -18.65
N LYS A 468 7.64 18.78 -19.36
CA LYS A 468 6.78 17.58 -19.31
C LYS A 468 7.11 16.62 -18.15
N GLU A 469 8.27 16.73 -17.54
CA GLU A 469 8.76 15.81 -16.49
C GLU A 469 7.89 15.76 -15.23
N SER A 470 7.08 16.81 -14.99
CA SER A 470 6.15 16.93 -13.87
C SER A 470 4.73 16.45 -14.19
N PHE A 471 4.50 15.82 -15.34
CA PHE A 471 3.18 15.37 -15.80
C PHE A 471 3.19 13.89 -16.17
N ILE A 472 2.02 13.27 -16.09
CA ILE A 472 1.88 11.84 -16.31
C ILE A 472 1.61 11.58 -17.80
N THR A 473 2.49 10.79 -18.43
CA THR A 473 2.27 10.31 -19.80
C THR A 473 1.28 9.15 -19.83
N THR A 474 0.69 8.87 -20.99
CA THR A 474 -0.17 7.69 -21.18
C THR A 474 0.55 6.40 -20.77
N GLU A 475 1.81 6.22 -21.18
CA GLU A 475 2.58 5.02 -20.85
C GLU A 475 2.80 4.88 -19.34
N ASN A 476 3.20 5.96 -18.64
CA ASN A 476 3.41 5.93 -17.20
C ASN A 476 2.10 5.69 -16.43
N LEU A 477 1.00 6.31 -16.88
CA LEU A 477 -0.32 6.09 -16.29
C LEU A 477 -0.73 4.62 -16.36
N LEU A 478 -0.63 4.01 -17.55
CA LEU A 478 -0.99 2.61 -17.73
C LEU A 478 -0.06 1.68 -16.95
N ALA A 479 1.25 1.97 -16.93
CA ALA A 479 2.20 1.20 -16.14
C ALA A 479 1.89 1.25 -14.63
N SER A 480 1.48 2.41 -14.11
CA SER A 480 0.99 2.54 -12.73
C SER A 480 -0.25 1.65 -12.51
N TRP A 481 -1.23 1.69 -13.40
CA TRP A 481 -2.44 0.87 -13.24
C TRP A 481 -2.20 -0.64 -13.39
N VAL A 482 -1.28 -1.07 -14.26
CA VAL A 482 -0.84 -2.48 -14.33
C VAL A 482 -0.32 -2.95 -12.97
N PHE A 483 0.38 -2.09 -12.25
CA PHE A 483 0.92 -2.39 -10.93
C PHE A 483 -0.15 -2.43 -9.82
N TRP A 484 -1.11 -1.50 -9.83
CA TRP A 484 -2.10 -1.35 -8.75
C TRP A 484 -3.38 -2.17 -8.92
N THR A 485 -3.85 -2.40 -10.14
CA THR A 485 -5.13 -3.11 -10.39
C THR A 485 -5.19 -4.50 -9.77
N PRO A 486 -4.16 -5.37 -9.89
CA PRO A 486 -4.20 -6.69 -9.26
C PRO A 486 -4.40 -6.65 -7.74
N LEU A 487 -3.79 -5.67 -7.06
CA LEU A 487 -3.99 -5.48 -5.63
C LEU A 487 -5.43 -5.05 -5.34
N LEU A 488 -5.93 -4.04 -6.06
CA LEU A 488 -7.30 -3.54 -5.89
C LEU A 488 -8.34 -4.66 -6.08
N ASP A 489 -8.16 -5.50 -7.10
CA ASP A 489 -9.02 -6.66 -7.36
C ASP A 489 -8.96 -7.67 -6.22
N SER A 490 -7.75 -7.96 -5.71
CA SER A 490 -7.57 -8.89 -4.59
C SER A 490 -8.11 -8.37 -3.25
N LEU A 491 -8.34 -7.05 -3.13
CA LEU A 491 -8.80 -6.39 -1.92
C LEU A 491 -10.31 -6.08 -1.92
N SER A 492 -11.04 -6.36 -3.00
CA SER A 492 -12.41 -5.87 -3.21
C SER A 492 -13.42 -6.32 -2.15
N PHE A 493 -13.16 -7.43 -1.46
CA PHE A 493 -14.01 -8.00 -0.43
C PHE A 493 -13.36 -7.97 0.97
N GLU A 494 -12.20 -7.33 1.10
CA GLU A 494 -11.50 -7.24 2.37
C GLU A 494 -12.20 -6.28 3.32
N VAL A 495 -12.41 -6.73 4.56
CA VAL A 495 -12.98 -5.88 5.60
C VAL A 495 -11.86 -5.01 6.19
N PRO A 496 -11.90 -3.68 6.01
CA PRO A 496 -10.89 -2.82 6.59
C PRO A 496 -10.97 -2.83 8.12
N ARG A 497 -9.82 -2.76 8.80
CA ARG A 497 -9.76 -2.62 10.26
C ARG A 497 -10.41 -1.31 10.69
N LEU A 498 -11.41 -1.37 11.56
CA LEU A 498 -12.02 -0.17 12.11
C LEU A 498 -11.06 0.56 13.05
N TYR A 499 -11.02 1.89 12.96
CA TYR A 499 -10.31 2.76 13.90
C TYR A 499 -11.17 3.98 14.30
N PRO A 500 -11.02 4.54 15.51
CA PRO A 500 -11.90 5.62 15.99
C PRO A 500 -11.81 6.91 15.15
N GLY A 501 -10.60 7.30 14.78
CA GLY A 501 -10.27 8.58 14.15
C GLY A 501 -9.54 9.53 15.11
N GLY A 502 -8.61 10.34 14.58
CA GLY A 502 -7.84 11.32 15.36
C GLY A 502 -6.78 10.69 16.26
N ALA A 503 -6.51 11.34 17.41
CA ALA A 503 -5.50 10.88 18.37
C ALA A 503 -5.86 9.55 19.07
N GLU A 504 -7.14 9.18 19.07
CA GLU A 504 -7.63 7.92 19.65
C GLU A 504 -7.26 6.67 18.83
N ASN A 505 -6.68 6.86 17.64
CA ASN A 505 -6.14 5.77 16.84
C ASN A 505 -5.04 5.00 17.58
N ASP A 506 -4.26 5.70 18.41
CA ASP A 506 -3.13 5.16 19.17
C ASP A 506 -2.29 4.21 18.31
N HIS A 507 -2.11 2.96 18.75
CA HIS A 507 -1.33 1.94 18.07
C HIS A 507 -2.16 0.97 17.20
N LEU A 508 -3.46 1.26 16.95
CA LEU A 508 -4.37 0.34 16.25
C LEU A 508 -4.02 0.14 14.77
N LEU A 509 -3.42 1.18 14.17
CA LEU A 509 -2.99 1.19 12.79
C LEU A 509 -1.50 0.88 12.63
N ASP A 510 -0.78 0.63 13.71
CA ASP A 510 0.64 0.24 13.65
C ASP A 510 0.77 -1.12 12.96
N PHE A 511 1.79 -1.25 12.11
CA PHE A 511 2.04 -2.43 11.34
C PHE A 511 3.52 -2.76 11.23
N GLU A 512 3.79 -4.05 11.09
CA GLU A 512 5.10 -4.63 10.90
C GLU A 512 5.14 -5.35 9.56
N PHE A 513 6.36 -5.53 9.04
CA PHE A 513 6.59 -6.38 7.88
C PHE A 513 7.62 -7.45 8.20
N SER A 514 7.38 -8.64 7.66
CA SER A 514 8.34 -9.73 7.65
C SER A 514 8.42 -10.29 6.23
N GLY A 515 9.61 -10.22 5.63
CA GLY A 515 9.78 -10.53 4.21
C GLY A 515 8.91 -9.61 3.34
N GLY A 516 7.98 -10.21 2.58
CA GLY A 516 7.07 -9.49 1.69
C GLY A 516 5.70 -9.16 2.29
N GLN A 517 5.40 -9.56 3.53
CA GLN A 517 4.04 -9.46 4.08
C GLN A 517 3.92 -8.36 5.13
N LEU A 518 2.79 -7.66 5.12
CA LEU A 518 2.37 -6.73 6.16
C LEU A 518 1.37 -7.38 7.11
N THR A 519 1.55 -7.11 8.39
CA THR A 519 0.58 -7.46 9.43
C THR A 519 0.50 -6.31 10.42
N PHE A 520 -0.70 -6.03 10.93
CA PHE A 520 -0.82 -5.10 12.04
C PHE A 520 -0.06 -5.61 13.28
N SER A 521 0.64 -4.72 13.98
CA SER A 521 1.41 -5.04 15.19
C SER A 521 0.51 -5.57 16.31
N GLN A 522 -0.71 -5.03 16.39
CA GLN A 522 -1.73 -5.49 17.31
C GLN A 522 -2.66 -6.49 16.61
N GLN A 523 -2.79 -7.71 17.17
CA GLN A 523 -3.79 -8.69 16.73
C GLN A 523 -5.20 -8.21 17.10
N GLN A 524 -6.13 -8.30 16.15
CA GLN A 524 -7.46 -7.67 16.16
C GLN A 524 -8.33 -8.02 17.38
N LEU A 525 -9.10 -7.02 17.83
CA LEU A 525 -10.19 -7.09 18.81
C LEU A 525 -11.55 -7.01 18.06
N GLU A 526 -12.51 -7.88 18.41
CA GLU A 526 -13.87 -7.82 17.86
C GLU A 526 -14.73 -6.78 18.61
N VAL A 527 -15.55 -6.06 17.84
CA VAL A 527 -16.47 -4.98 18.26
C VAL A 527 -17.67 -5.58 18.99
N LEU A 528 -17.88 -5.23 20.26
CA LEU A 528 -19.19 -5.40 20.90
C LEU A 528 -20.16 -4.38 20.31
N MET A 529 -21.24 -4.85 19.68
CA MET A 529 -22.35 -3.97 19.35
C MET A 529 -22.95 -3.42 20.66
N PRO A 530 -23.18 -2.10 20.79
CA PRO A 530 -23.92 -1.58 21.92
C PRO A 530 -25.35 -2.11 21.90
N GLU A 531 -25.95 -2.30 23.09
CA GLU A 531 -27.40 -2.46 23.20
C GLU A 531 -28.12 -1.33 22.46
N LEU A 532 -29.24 -1.66 21.80
CA LEU A 532 -30.04 -0.75 20.98
C LEU A 532 -30.25 0.60 21.70
N GLY A 533 -29.62 1.67 21.19
CA GLY A 533 -29.89 3.04 21.61
C GLY A 533 -28.81 3.79 22.40
N SER A 534 -27.58 3.26 22.54
CA SER A 534 -26.46 3.99 23.19
C SER A 534 -25.31 4.37 22.23
N VAL A 535 -24.70 5.54 22.48
CA VAL A 535 -23.48 6.00 21.78
C VAL A 535 -22.28 5.29 22.42
N PRO A 536 -21.40 4.60 21.66
CA PRO A 536 -20.29 3.82 22.22
C PRO A 536 -19.29 4.68 23.02
N LYS A 537 -18.70 4.13 24.09
CA LYS A 537 -17.65 4.78 24.88
C LYS A 537 -16.34 3.97 24.91
N PRO A 538 -15.16 4.62 25.06
CA PRO A 538 -13.85 3.96 25.21
C PRO A 538 -13.73 2.98 26.40
N SER A 539 -14.66 3.01 27.35
CA SER A 539 -14.73 2.06 28.47
C SER A 539 -15.37 0.72 28.12
N ASP A 540 -15.99 0.60 26.94
CA ASP A 540 -16.70 -0.61 26.50
C ASP A 540 -15.73 -1.67 25.91
N PHE A 541 -14.43 -1.36 25.92
CA PHE A 541 -13.35 -2.20 25.43
C PHE A 541 -12.74 -3.00 26.59
N GLN A 542 -13.20 -4.24 26.80
CA GLN A 542 -12.56 -5.19 27.73
C GLN A 542 -12.18 -6.51 27.07
N VAL A 543 -10.99 -7.00 27.42
CA VAL A 543 -10.35 -8.22 26.92
C VAL A 543 -11.12 -9.47 27.38
N LEU A 544 -11.79 -10.14 26.45
CA LEU A 544 -12.17 -11.54 26.65
C LEU A 544 -11.44 -12.40 25.61
N ARG A 545 -10.36 -13.05 26.06
CA ARG A 545 -9.78 -14.20 25.33
C ARG A 545 -10.90 -15.21 25.15
N ALA A 546 -11.37 -15.42 23.91
CA ALA A 546 -12.25 -16.55 23.64
C ALA A 546 -11.50 -17.81 24.08
N GLN A 547 -12.07 -18.51 25.05
CA GLN A 547 -11.51 -19.76 25.56
C GLN A 547 -12.44 -20.89 25.15
N TYR A 548 -11.85 -21.96 24.65
CA TYR A 548 -12.53 -23.23 24.48
C TYR A 548 -11.88 -24.23 25.43
N ARG A 549 -12.66 -24.80 26.35
CA ARG A 549 -12.17 -25.68 27.43
C ARG A 549 -10.98 -25.07 28.19
N LYS A 550 -11.11 -23.80 28.62
CA LYS A 550 -10.09 -23.03 29.36
C LYS A 550 -8.77 -22.80 28.59
N SER A 551 -8.74 -23.14 27.31
CA SER A 551 -7.58 -22.96 26.44
C SER A 551 -7.89 -21.89 25.38
N PRO A 552 -6.89 -21.16 24.87
CA PRO A 552 -7.11 -20.18 23.80
C PRO A 552 -7.86 -20.78 22.60
N LEU A 553 -8.87 -20.06 22.12
CA LEU A 553 -9.62 -20.35 20.91
C LEU A 553 -9.33 -19.28 19.86
N ILE A 554 -9.00 -19.74 18.65
CA ILE A 554 -8.84 -18.92 17.45
C ILE A 554 -9.94 -19.33 16.47
N THR A 555 -10.76 -18.36 16.07
CA THR A 555 -11.85 -18.54 15.11
C THR A 555 -11.71 -17.59 13.95
N ALA A 556 -11.93 -18.08 12.74
CA ALA A 556 -11.90 -17.31 11.50
C ALA A 556 -12.65 -18.06 10.38
N TRP A 557 -12.74 -17.48 9.19
CA TRP A 557 -13.17 -18.23 8.01
C TRP A 557 -12.14 -19.32 7.63
N PRO A 558 -12.54 -20.40 6.92
CA PRO A 558 -11.67 -21.53 6.62
C PRO A 558 -10.27 -21.16 6.11
N GLU A 559 -10.17 -20.29 5.10
CA GLU A 559 -8.89 -19.89 4.51
C GLU A 559 -8.01 -19.08 5.48
N GLU A 560 -8.62 -18.13 6.19
CA GLU A 560 -7.94 -17.29 7.19
C GLU A 560 -7.45 -18.12 8.38
N LEU A 561 -8.26 -19.06 8.83
CA LEU A 561 -7.93 -19.97 9.92
C LEU A 561 -6.73 -20.85 9.55
N ILE A 562 -6.75 -21.41 8.34
CA ILE A 562 -5.65 -22.22 7.81
C ILE A 562 -4.37 -21.38 7.67
N SER A 563 -4.48 -20.17 7.12
CA SER A 563 -3.35 -19.24 7.01
C SER A 563 -2.78 -18.87 8.38
N LYS A 564 -3.64 -18.56 9.35
CA LYS A 564 -3.24 -18.26 10.73
C LYS A 564 -2.55 -19.45 11.40
N LEU A 565 -3.08 -20.66 11.24
CA LEU A 565 -2.47 -21.87 11.77
C LEU A 565 -1.11 -22.15 11.10
N ALA A 566 -0.99 -22.00 9.78
CA ALA A 566 0.27 -22.16 9.07
C ALA A 566 1.34 -21.19 9.61
N ASN A 567 0.98 -19.91 9.78
CA ASN A 567 1.86 -18.88 10.35
C ASN A 567 2.27 -19.20 11.78
N ASP A 568 1.35 -19.71 12.61
CA ASP A 568 1.64 -20.09 13.99
C ASP A 568 2.56 -21.33 14.07
N ILE A 569 2.48 -22.25 13.12
CA ILE A 569 3.40 -23.40 12.99
C ILE A 569 4.77 -22.90 12.53
N GLU A 570 4.82 -22.01 11.53
CA GLU A 570 6.07 -21.43 11.02
C GLU A 570 6.80 -20.64 12.11
N ALA A 571 6.09 -19.80 12.86
CA ALA A 571 6.66 -19.05 13.98
C ALA A 571 7.24 -20.00 15.05
N ALA A 572 6.53 -21.08 15.38
CA ALA A 572 7.02 -22.10 16.29
C ALA A 572 8.27 -22.80 15.74
N ALA A 573 8.30 -23.10 14.43
CA ALA A 573 9.43 -23.73 13.76
C ALA A 573 10.67 -22.84 13.79
N VAL A 574 10.55 -21.57 13.39
CA VAL A 574 11.65 -20.60 13.41
C VAL A 574 12.18 -20.41 14.82
N GLN A 575 11.31 -20.31 15.82
CA GLN A 575 11.71 -20.16 17.22
C GLN A 575 12.45 -21.41 17.74
N ALA A 576 11.94 -22.60 17.44
CA ALA A 576 12.55 -23.86 17.87
C ALA A 576 13.91 -24.08 17.19
N VAL A 577 14.02 -23.86 15.88
CA VAL A 577 15.28 -23.98 15.13
C VAL A 577 16.32 -22.98 15.63
N ARG A 578 15.94 -21.72 15.88
CA ARG A 578 16.86 -20.72 16.45
C ARG A 578 17.40 -21.12 17.82
N ARG A 579 16.58 -21.78 18.65
CA ARG A 579 16.93 -22.10 20.04
C ARG A 579 17.59 -23.45 20.21
N PHE A 580 17.18 -24.45 19.45
CA PHE A 580 17.54 -25.85 19.62
C PHE A 580 18.17 -26.49 18.38
N GLY A 581 18.26 -25.76 17.26
CA GLY A 581 18.83 -26.23 15.99
C GLY A 581 17.93 -27.15 15.18
N LYS A 582 16.78 -27.55 15.71
CA LYS A 582 15.81 -28.44 15.08
C LYS A 582 14.39 -28.16 15.58
N PHE A 583 13.40 -28.57 14.79
CA PHE A 583 11.97 -28.49 15.13
C PHE A 583 11.28 -29.84 14.87
N HIS A 584 10.61 -30.39 15.88
CA HIS A 584 9.87 -31.65 15.75
C HIS A 584 8.35 -31.39 15.67
N LEU A 585 7.80 -31.58 14.48
CA LEU A 585 6.39 -31.36 14.14
C LEU A 585 5.68 -32.71 13.91
N ALA A 586 4.67 -33.01 14.73
CA ALA A 586 3.81 -34.17 14.54
C ALA A 586 2.48 -33.77 13.89
N LEU A 587 2.10 -34.43 12.80
CA LEU A 587 0.94 -34.11 11.98
C LEU A 587 -0.09 -35.25 12.01
N SER A 588 -1.34 -34.90 12.33
CA SER A 588 -2.50 -35.76 12.11
C SER A 588 -2.76 -35.93 10.61
N GLY A 589 -3.26 -37.10 10.23
CA GLY A 589 -3.80 -37.31 8.88
C GLY A 589 -5.27 -36.95 8.75
N GLY A 590 -5.88 -37.40 7.66
CA GLY A 590 -7.27 -37.14 7.29
C GLY A 590 -7.48 -35.96 6.34
N SER A 591 -8.74 -35.59 6.10
CA SER A 591 -9.10 -34.54 5.14
C SER A 591 -8.95 -33.12 5.69
N SER A 592 -9.16 -32.92 6.99
CA SER A 592 -9.09 -31.61 7.65
C SER A 592 -7.75 -30.87 7.49
N PRO A 593 -6.57 -31.52 7.58
CA PRO A 593 -5.28 -30.83 7.43
C PRO A 593 -4.82 -30.61 5.98
N ILE A 594 -5.54 -31.09 4.95
CA ILE A 594 -5.08 -30.99 3.54
C ILE A 594 -4.87 -29.53 3.12
N ALA A 595 -5.81 -28.64 3.45
CA ALA A 595 -5.69 -27.21 3.14
C ALA A 595 -4.48 -26.58 3.85
N LEU A 596 -4.16 -27.03 5.06
CA LEU A 596 -2.96 -26.60 5.79
C LEU A 596 -1.67 -27.08 5.11
N PHE A 597 -1.63 -28.33 4.63
CA PHE A 597 -0.48 -28.85 3.89
C PHE A 597 -0.19 -28.05 2.62
N GLN A 598 -1.24 -27.73 1.87
CA GLN A 598 -1.14 -26.87 0.69
C GLN A 598 -0.64 -25.46 1.05
N GLN A 599 -1.13 -24.88 2.16
CA GLN A 599 -0.68 -23.57 2.61
C GLN A 599 0.76 -23.56 3.14
N LEU A 600 1.21 -24.62 3.82
CA LEU A 600 2.60 -24.76 4.22
C LEU A 600 3.53 -24.95 3.01
N ALA A 601 3.03 -25.54 1.92
CA ALA A 601 3.79 -25.66 0.67
C ALA A 601 3.94 -24.31 -0.06
N THR A 602 2.98 -23.40 0.01
CA THR A 602 3.11 -22.05 -0.59
C THR A 602 4.16 -21.20 0.14
N GLY A 603 4.29 -21.34 1.47
CA GLY A 603 5.29 -20.66 2.31
C GLY A 603 6.71 -21.25 2.31
N HIS A 604 7.09 -22.06 1.32
CA HIS A 604 8.31 -22.88 1.37
C HIS A 604 9.65 -22.12 1.48
N TYR A 605 9.70 -20.82 1.18
CA TYR A 605 10.92 -20.00 1.31
C TYR A 605 11.18 -19.52 2.75
N SER A 606 10.14 -19.34 3.56
CA SER A 606 10.26 -18.78 4.91
C SER A 606 10.32 -19.86 6.00
N PHE A 607 9.71 -21.01 5.75
CA PHE A 607 9.70 -22.14 6.67
C PHE A 607 11.06 -22.88 6.73
N PRO A 608 11.62 -23.19 7.92
CA PRO A 608 12.93 -23.82 8.06
C PRO A 608 12.91 -25.35 7.82
N TRP A 609 12.51 -25.78 6.62
CA TRP A 609 12.34 -27.20 6.24
C TRP A 609 13.60 -28.05 6.42
N ALA A 610 14.79 -27.48 6.18
CA ALA A 610 16.07 -28.17 6.34
C ALA A 610 16.33 -28.67 7.78
N TYR A 611 15.68 -28.06 8.77
CA TYR A 611 15.85 -28.34 10.20
C TYR A 611 14.56 -28.88 10.86
N THR A 612 13.53 -29.17 10.06
CA THR A 612 12.24 -29.64 10.55
C THR A 612 12.12 -31.14 10.37
N HIS A 613 11.85 -31.86 11.46
CA HIS A 613 11.49 -33.27 11.47
C HIS A 613 9.97 -33.42 11.46
N LEU A 614 9.46 -34.19 10.50
CA LEU A 614 8.04 -34.46 10.30
C LEU A 614 7.69 -35.86 10.78
N TRP A 615 6.74 -35.94 11.70
CA TRP A 615 6.24 -37.16 12.31
C TRP A 615 4.76 -37.31 12.02
N LEU A 616 4.29 -38.53 11.78
CA LEU A 616 2.85 -38.80 11.78
C LEU A 616 2.36 -39.02 13.21
N VAL A 617 1.18 -38.46 13.51
CA VAL A 617 0.45 -38.69 14.76
C VAL A 617 -0.32 -40.00 14.72
N ASP A 618 -0.80 -40.37 13.53
CA ASP A 618 -1.51 -41.60 13.30
C ASP A 618 -1.35 -42.07 11.86
N GLU A 619 -1.52 -43.38 11.63
CA GLU A 619 -1.46 -43.97 10.30
C GLU A 619 -2.42 -45.17 10.20
N ARG A 620 -2.97 -45.34 9.01
CA ARG A 620 -3.80 -46.48 8.64
C ARG A 620 -2.92 -47.69 8.35
N CYS A 621 -3.34 -48.86 8.80
CA CYS A 621 -2.64 -50.12 8.50
C CYS A 621 -2.87 -50.56 7.05
N VAL A 622 -2.34 -49.78 6.12
CA VAL A 622 -2.31 -49.95 4.66
C VAL A 622 -0.90 -49.65 4.16
N PRO A 623 -0.52 -50.08 2.94
CA PRO A 623 0.76 -49.68 2.36
C PRO A 623 0.91 -48.15 2.30
N LEU A 624 2.12 -47.61 2.51
CA LEU A 624 2.37 -46.16 2.48
C LEU A 624 2.11 -45.49 1.12
N SER A 625 1.95 -46.28 0.05
CA SER A 625 1.57 -45.83 -1.28
C SER A 625 0.05 -45.85 -1.52
N ASP A 626 -0.72 -46.38 -0.58
CA ASP A 626 -2.17 -46.51 -0.67
C ASP A 626 -2.84 -45.13 -0.53
N PRO A 627 -3.89 -44.80 -1.32
CA PRO A 627 -4.62 -43.54 -1.19
C PRO A 627 -5.21 -43.27 0.21
N ASP A 628 -5.48 -44.32 0.99
CA ASP A 628 -5.97 -44.18 2.36
C ASP A 628 -4.83 -43.84 3.37
N SER A 629 -3.55 -43.95 3.00
CA SER A 629 -2.44 -43.66 3.90
C SER A 629 -2.33 -42.16 4.20
N ASN A 630 -2.18 -41.85 5.49
CA ASN A 630 -1.91 -40.49 5.96
C ASN A 630 -0.55 -39.99 5.44
N PHE A 631 0.45 -40.87 5.35
CA PHE A 631 1.74 -40.57 4.71
C PHE A 631 1.59 -40.24 3.23
N GLN A 632 0.77 -40.99 2.49
CA GLN A 632 0.51 -40.70 1.08
C GLN A 632 -0.11 -39.31 0.91
N GLY A 633 -1.10 -38.96 1.75
CA GLY A 633 -1.71 -37.63 1.75
C GLY A 633 -0.70 -36.51 2.07
N LEU A 634 0.17 -36.73 3.06
CA LEU A 634 1.26 -35.80 3.38
C LEU A 634 2.25 -35.66 2.20
N GLN A 635 2.57 -36.77 1.54
CA GLN A 635 3.45 -36.78 0.37
C GLN A 635 2.85 -35.99 -0.79
N ALA A 636 1.57 -36.22 -1.09
CA ALA A 636 0.86 -35.60 -2.20
C ALA A 636 0.56 -34.11 -1.98
N HIS A 637 0.36 -33.66 -0.74
CA HIS A 637 -0.05 -32.27 -0.49
C HIS A 637 1.04 -31.38 0.10
N LEU A 638 2.12 -31.95 0.65
CA LEU A 638 3.24 -31.21 1.22
C LEU A 638 4.59 -31.64 0.63
N LEU A 639 5.02 -32.90 0.84
CA LEU A 639 6.42 -33.30 0.62
C LEU A 639 6.86 -33.23 -0.84
N GLN A 640 5.96 -33.36 -1.81
CA GLN A 640 6.30 -33.17 -3.23
C GLN A 640 6.56 -31.70 -3.61
N HIS A 641 6.16 -30.74 -2.75
CA HIS A 641 6.25 -29.31 -3.00
C HIS A 641 7.31 -28.59 -2.15
N VAL A 642 7.85 -29.26 -1.12
CA VAL A 642 8.86 -28.69 -0.21
C VAL A 642 10.11 -29.54 -0.15
N ARG A 643 11.24 -28.95 0.27
CA ARG A 643 12.51 -29.66 0.41
C ARG A 643 12.80 -29.98 1.87
N VAL A 644 12.34 -31.15 2.31
CA VAL A 644 12.69 -31.73 3.62
C VAL A 644 13.76 -32.80 3.41
N PRO A 645 14.88 -32.78 4.16
CA PRO A 645 15.86 -33.87 4.09
C PRO A 645 15.20 -35.22 4.39
N TYR A 646 15.53 -36.26 3.62
CA TYR A 646 14.86 -37.56 3.76
C TYR A 646 14.95 -38.15 5.18
N TYR A 647 16.08 -37.94 5.87
CA TYR A 647 16.29 -38.39 7.26
C TYR A 647 15.49 -37.61 8.30
N ASN A 648 14.78 -36.54 7.90
CA ASN A 648 13.87 -35.77 8.74
C ASN A 648 12.40 -36.17 8.53
N ILE A 649 12.11 -37.15 7.68
CA ILE A 649 10.74 -37.61 7.39
C ILE A 649 10.55 -38.96 8.08
N HIS A 650 9.62 -39.01 9.04
CA HIS A 650 9.42 -40.17 9.91
C HIS A 650 8.00 -40.76 9.70
N PRO A 651 7.81 -41.64 8.69
CA PRO A 651 6.56 -42.37 8.52
C PRO A 651 6.37 -43.42 9.61
N MET A 652 5.12 -43.70 9.98
CA MET A 652 4.83 -44.82 10.88
C MET A 652 5.08 -46.17 10.17
N PRO A 653 5.83 -47.11 10.79
CA PRO A 653 6.16 -48.40 10.19
C PRO A 653 4.96 -49.38 10.29
N VAL A 654 3.93 -49.11 9.49
CA VAL A 654 2.69 -49.91 9.43
C VAL A 654 2.77 -51.08 8.47
N HIS A 655 3.78 -51.14 7.60
CA HIS A 655 4.00 -52.22 6.63
C HIS A 655 5.44 -52.73 6.75
N LEU A 656 5.62 -53.81 7.52
CA LEU A 656 6.91 -54.45 7.77
C LEU A 656 6.81 -55.94 7.39
N HIS A 657 7.90 -56.53 6.89
CA HIS A 657 7.95 -57.94 6.48
C HIS A 657 6.76 -58.40 5.62
N GLN A 658 6.25 -57.52 4.74
CA GLN A 658 5.07 -57.76 3.88
C GLN A 658 3.74 -57.97 4.64
N ARG A 659 3.66 -57.55 5.91
CA ARG A 659 2.46 -57.61 6.77
C ARG A 659 2.09 -56.21 7.25
N LEU A 660 0.78 -55.99 7.44
CA LEU A 660 0.24 -54.72 7.91
C LEU A 660 -0.03 -54.78 9.41
N CYS A 661 0.62 -53.91 10.18
CA CYS A 661 0.44 -53.74 11.63
C CYS A 661 0.45 -55.04 12.46
N ALA A 662 1.22 -56.05 12.06
CA ALA A 662 1.37 -57.24 12.88
C ALA A 662 2.15 -56.90 14.16
N GLU A 663 1.59 -57.22 15.33
CA GLU A 663 2.22 -56.94 16.63
C GLU A 663 3.63 -57.58 16.74
N GLU A 664 3.83 -58.72 16.08
CA GLU A 664 5.11 -59.44 15.99
C GLU A 664 6.22 -58.64 15.29
N ASP A 665 5.87 -57.73 14.38
CA ASP A 665 6.83 -56.91 13.64
C ASP A 665 7.36 -55.73 14.46
N GLN A 666 6.81 -55.51 15.66
CA GLN A 666 7.24 -54.48 16.61
C GLN A 666 7.31 -53.07 16.01
N GLY A 667 6.44 -52.76 15.04
CA GLY A 667 6.43 -51.46 14.36
C GLY A 667 6.17 -50.30 15.33
N ALA A 668 5.19 -50.44 16.23
CA ALA A 668 4.88 -49.43 17.24
C ALA A 668 6.08 -49.19 18.19
N GLN A 669 6.76 -50.25 18.63
CA GLN A 669 7.94 -50.16 19.49
C GLN A 669 9.13 -49.53 18.77
N THR A 670 9.29 -49.81 17.48
CA THR A 670 10.34 -49.23 16.63
C THR A 670 10.14 -47.72 16.50
N TYR A 671 8.93 -47.27 16.18
CA TYR A 671 8.60 -45.85 16.08
C TYR A 671 8.74 -45.13 17.44
N ALA A 672 8.31 -45.77 18.52
CA ALA A 672 8.51 -45.27 19.88
C ALA A 672 10.00 -45.10 20.25
N SER A 673 10.84 -46.05 19.84
CA SER A 673 12.29 -46.00 20.06
C SER A 673 12.95 -44.87 19.28
N GLU A 674 12.52 -44.66 18.03
CA GLU A 674 12.99 -43.56 17.19
C GLU A 674 12.61 -42.19 17.76
N ILE A 675 11.36 -42.02 18.21
CA ILE A 675 10.91 -40.81 18.92
C ILE A 675 11.77 -40.57 20.16
N SER A 676 12.03 -41.62 20.94
CA SER A 676 12.82 -41.50 22.19
C SER A 676 14.29 -41.15 21.93
N ALA A 677 14.83 -41.57 20.79
CA ALA A 677 16.20 -41.26 20.39
C ALA A 677 16.35 -39.84 19.81
N LEU A 678 15.38 -39.38 19.02
CA LEU A 678 15.50 -38.12 18.26
C LEU A 678 14.80 -36.92 18.92
N VAL A 679 13.71 -37.15 19.65
CA VAL A 679 12.89 -36.11 20.29
C VAL A 679 13.26 -36.03 21.76
N ALA A 680 13.87 -34.92 22.17
CA ALA A 680 14.31 -34.73 23.56
C ALA A 680 13.14 -34.90 24.55
N ASN A 681 13.30 -35.79 25.53
CA ASN A 681 12.28 -36.17 26.51
C ASN A 681 10.96 -36.70 25.90
N SER A 682 10.98 -37.15 24.65
CA SER A 682 9.78 -37.48 23.87
C SER A 682 8.75 -36.34 23.88
N SER A 683 9.22 -35.09 23.85
CA SER A 683 8.40 -33.87 23.88
C SER A 683 8.48 -33.16 22.53
N PHE A 684 7.44 -33.34 21.70
CA PHE A 684 7.33 -32.63 20.42
C PHE A 684 7.23 -31.13 20.63
N ASP A 685 7.80 -30.36 19.70
CA ASP A 685 7.68 -28.90 19.73
C ASP A 685 6.25 -28.47 19.38
N LEU A 686 5.62 -29.16 18.41
CA LEU A 686 4.22 -28.95 18.05
C LEU A 686 3.56 -30.26 17.59
N VAL A 687 2.37 -30.54 18.12
CA VAL A 687 1.49 -31.62 17.65
C VAL A 687 0.23 -30.99 17.05
N LEU A 688 -0.09 -31.32 15.80
CA LEU A 688 -1.32 -30.94 15.14
C LEU A 688 -2.31 -32.11 15.20
N LEU A 689 -3.50 -31.85 15.72
CA LEU A 689 -4.58 -32.82 15.86
C LEU A 689 -5.84 -32.38 15.09
N GLY A 690 -6.56 -33.35 14.57
CA GLY A 690 -7.96 -33.16 14.14
C GLY A 690 -8.96 -33.66 15.19
N MET A 691 -10.23 -33.28 15.04
CA MET A 691 -11.33 -33.83 15.84
C MET A 691 -12.41 -34.48 14.97
N GLY A 692 -12.70 -35.75 15.24
CA GLY A 692 -13.81 -36.51 14.65
C GLY A 692 -15.19 -35.97 15.03
N THR A 693 -16.23 -36.34 14.27
CA THR A 693 -17.64 -36.02 14.61
C THR A 693 -18.12 -36.74 15.88
N ASP A 694 -17.38 -37.75 16.31
CA ASP A 694 -17.54 -38.54 17.53
C ASP A 694 -16.46 -38.19 18.59
N GLY A 695 -15.73 -37.08 18.42
CA GLY A 695 -14.70 -36.63 19.36
C GLY A 695 -13.44 -37.48 19.41
N HIS A 696 -13.24 -38.41 18.46
CA HIS A 696 -11.95 -39.09 18.28
C HIS A 696 -10.86 -38.10 17.84
N THR A 697 -9.60 -38.42 18.14
CA THR A 697 -8.41 -37.68 17.67
C THR A 697 -7.23 -38.62 17.56
N ALA A 698 -6.26 -38.38 16.68
CA ALA A 698 -5.08 -39.23 16.51
C ALA A 698 -5.40 -40.73 16.32
N SER A 699 -6.54 -41.10 15.71
CA SER A 699 -7.03 -42.49 15.68
C SER A 699 -7.26 -43.15 17.06
N LEU A 700 -7.42 -42.36 18.12
CA LEU A 700 -7.95 -42.78 19.43
C LEU A 700 -9.47 -42.60 19.40
N PHE A 701 -10.23 -43.70 19.43
CA PHE A 701 -11.70 -43.71 19.28
C PHE A 701 -12.44 -43.86 20.62
N PRO A 702 -13.68 -43.34 20.73
CA PRO A 702 -14.54 -43.62 21.87
C PRO A 702 -14.64 -45.12 22.16
N GLN A 703 -14.63 -45.49 23.44
CA GLN A 703 -14.74 -46.87 23.94
C GLN A 703 -13.57 -47.81 23.61
N SER A 704 -12.50 -47.33 22.96
CA SER A 704 -11.24 -48.06 22.83
C SER A 704 -10.27 -47.67 23.96
N PRO A 705 -9.91 -48.58 24.89
CA PRO A 705 -9.07 -48.23 26.03
C PRO A 705 -7.57 -48.08 25.68
N ARG A 706 -7.13 -48.59 24.52
CA ARG A 706 -5.71 -48.58 24.13
C ARG A 706 -5.26 -47.15 23.76
N GLY A 707 -4.15 -46.72 24.35
CA GLY A 707 -3.53 -45.42 24.07
C GLY A 707 -4.08 -44.24 24.84
N LEU A 708 -5.13 -44.41 25.66
CA LEU A 708 -5.65 -43.33 26.52
C LEU A 708 -4.80 -43.14 27.78
N ASP A 709 -4.29 -44.25 28.35
CA ASP A 709 -3.55 -44.31 29.60
C ASP A 709 -2.31 -45.22 29.45
N GLY A 710 -1.35 -45.16 30.38
CA GLY A 710 -0.18 -46.05 30.45
C GLY A 710 1.12 -45.49 29.87
N ASP A 711 2.18 -46.32 29.84
CA ASP A 711 3.55 -45.88 29.51
C ASP A 711 3.95 -46.08 28.04
N GLN A 712 3.10 -46.76 27.25
CA GLN A 712 3.36 -46.96 25.83
C GLN A 712 3.24 -45.64 25.07
N LEU A 713 4.30 -45.27 24.33
CA LEU A 713 4.34 -44.04 23.54
C LEU A 713 3.52 -44.12 22.24
N VAL A 714 3.50 -45.30 21.63
CA VAL A 714 2.84 -45.59 20.35
C VAL A 714 2.05 -46.89 20.52
N VAL A 715 0.82 -46.91 20.03
CA VAL A 715 -0.10 -48.04 20.20
C VAL A 715 -0.76 -48.43 18.88
N LEU A 716 -1.23 -49.67 18.80
CA LEU A 716 -2.19 -50.10 17.78
C LEU A 716 -3.62 -49.96 18.32
N THR A 717 -4.48 -49.29 17.55
CA THR A 717 -5.88 -49.06 17.88
C THR A 717 -6.82 -49.63 16.81
N GLU A 718 -8.08 -49.83 17.19
CA GLU A 718 -9.15 -50.26 16.29
C GLU A 718 -10.11 -49.10 16.02
N SER A 719 -10.35 -48.84 14.75
CA SER A 719 -11.32 -47.88 14.23
C SER A 719 -12.65 -48.57 13.93
N PRO A 720 -13.79 -47.92 14.22
CA PRO A 720 -15.09 -48.41 13.78
C PRO A 720 -15.26 -48.35 12.25
N PHE A 721 -14.38 -47.64 11.55
CA PHE A 721 -14.39 -47.50 10.09
C PHE A 721 -13.23 -48.26 9.44
N ARG A 722 -13.43 -48.78 8.23
CA ARG A 722 -12.34 -49.41 7.46
C ARG A 722 -11.32 -48.36 6.98
N PRO A 723 -10.03 -48.72 6.87
CA PRO A 723 -9.37 -49.91 7.43
C PRO A 723 -9.45 -49.93 8.96
N HIS A 724 -9.72 -51.09 9.59
CA HIS A 724 -9.99 -51.11 11.04
C HIS A 724 -8.75 -50.86 11.90
N GLN A 725 -7.60 -51.45 11.58
CA GLN A 725 -6.41 -51.23 12.38
C GLN A 725 -5.74 -49.89 12.05
N ARG A 726 -5.24 -49.23 13.11
CA ARG A 726 -4.51 -47.97 13.07
C ARG A 726 -3.28 -48.05 13.97
N MET A 727 -2.22 -47.36 13.60
CA MET A 727 -1.11 -47.03 14.51
C MET A 727 -1.28 -45.57 14.95
N SER A 728 -1.06 -45.29 16.23
CA SER A 728 -1.39 -44.00 16.84
C SER A 728 -0.38 -43.63 17.94
N LEU A 729 -0.06 -42.34 18.05
CA LEU A 729 0.58 -41.81 19.25
C LEU A 729 -0.38 -41.88 20.43
N SER A 730 0.10 -42.34 21.58
CA SER A 730 -0.73 -42.38 22.78
C SER A 730 -1.01 -40.98 23.32
N LEU A 731 -2.13 -40.84 24.03
CA LEU A 731 -2.54 -39.61 24.68
C LEU A 731 -1.49 -39.10 25.69
N PRO A 732 -0.83 -39.96 26.51
CA PRO A 732 0.31 -39.54 27.33
C PRO A 732 1.47 -38.92 26.54
N LEU A 733 1.79 -39.42 25.35
CA LEU A 733 2.84 -38.83 24.50
C LEU A 733 2.40 -37.49 23.90
N ILE A 734 1.17 -37.40 23.39
CA ILE A 734 0.60 -36.14 22.87
C ILE A 734 0.66 -35.04 23.94
N ASN A 735 0.32 -35.38 25.19
CA ASN A 735 0.32 -34.43 26.31
C ASN A 735 1.72 -34.04 26.82
N ARG A 736 2.81 -34.64 26.30
CA ARG A 736 4.19 -34.18 26.55
C ARG A 736 4.61 -33.03 25.62
N ALA A 737 3.83 -32.73 24.58
CA ALA A 737 4.19 -31.70 23.60
C ALA A 737 4.22 -30.31 24.22
N LYS A 738 5.13 -29.45 23.73
CA LYS A 738 5.23 -28.04 24.14
C LYS A 738 4.03 -27.23 23.65
N LYS A 739 3.51 -27.56 22.46
CA LYS A 739 2.29 -26.98 21.90
C LYS A 739 1.45 -28.07 21.25
N VAL A 740 0.14 -28.05 21.50
CA VAL A 740 -0.84 -28.87 20.79
C VAL A 740 -1.84 -27.94 20.12
N ALA A 741 -1.94 -28.04 18.80
CA ALA A 741 -2.92 -27.31 17.99
C ALA A 741 -4.02 -28.28 17.56
N VAL A 742 -5.28 -27.96 17.87
CA VAL A 742 -6.43 -28.76 17.42
C VAL A 742 -7.16 -27.99 16.34
N LEU A 743 -7.18 -28.53 15.12
CA LEU A 743 -7.89 -27.98 13.97
C LEU A 743 -9.25 -28.65 13.81
N VAL A 744 -10.31 -27.85 13.81
CA VAL A 744 -11.68 -28.31 13.61
C VAL A 744 -12.35 -27.44 12.55
N MET A 745 -12.77 -28.07 11.44
CA MET A 745 -13.33 -27.34 10.31
C MET A 745 -14.59 -28.01 9.78
N GLY A 746 -15.49 -27.17 9.27
CA GLY A 746 -16.71 -27.53 8.57
C GLY A 746 -17.91 -27.74 9.47
N ARG A 747 -19.08 -27.39 8.93
CA ARG A 747 -20.38 -27.45 9.61
C ARG A 747 -20.72 -28.78 10.30
N THR A 748 -20.27 -29.89 9.73
CA THR A 748 -20.51 -31.24 10.31
C THR A 748 -19.90 -31.42 11.71
N LYS A 749 -18.95 -30.57 12.11
CA LYS A 749 -18.30 -30.62 13.43
C LYS A 749 -19.03 -29.83 14.51
N ARG A 750 -20.08 -29.08 14.17
CA ARG A 750 -20.79 -28.20 15.10
C ARG A 750 -21.39 -28.92 16.32
N GLU A 751 -22.01 -30.07 16.11
CA GLU A 751 -22.64 -30.81 17.20
C GLU A 751 -21.60 -31.28 18.22
N ILE A 752 -20.49 -31.83 17.72
CA ILE A 752 -19.44 -32.36 18.57
C ILE A 752 -18.64 -31.24 19.27
N THR A 753 -18.36 -30.11 18.61
CA THR A 753 -17.71 -28.96 19.26
C THR A 753 -18.58 -28.41 20.38
N THR A 754 -19.90 -28.34 20.18
CA THR A 754 -20.84 -27.91 21.22
C THR A 754 -20.86 -28.89 22.39
N LEU A 755 -20.91 -30.19 22.11
CA LEU A 755 -20.90 -31.22 23.14
C LEU A 755 -19.59 -31.21 23.95
N VAL A 756 -18.44 -31.24 23.26
CA VAL A 756 -17.10 -31.30 23.86
C VAL A 756 -16.77 -30.03 24.67
N SER A 757 -17.43 -28.91 24.40
CA SER A 757 -17.28 -27.68 25.19
C SER A 757 -17.83 -27.80 26.62
N ARG A 758 -18.80 -28.71 26.84
CA ARG A 758 -19.52 -28.88 28.11
C ARG A 758 -19.04 -30.08 28.91
N VAL A 759 -18.39 -31.05 28.27
CA VAL A 759 -17.89 -32.25 28.94
C VAL A 759 -16.56 -31.97 29.66
N GLY A 760 -16.39 -32.61 30.82
CA GLY A 760 -15.14 -32.56 31.58
C GLY A 760 -14.01 -33.36 30.91
N HIS A 761 -13.09 -33.87 31.73
CA HIS A 761 -12.04 -34.77 31.29
C HIS A 761 -12.57 -36.22 31.22
N GLU A 762 -13.01 -36.66 30.04
CA GLU A 762 -13.62 -37.98 29.80
C GLU A 762 -13.02 -38.69 28.56
N PRO A 763 -11.71 -38.97 28.53
CA PRO A 763 -11.02 -39.51 27.34
C PRO A 763 -11.59 -40.85 26.83
N LYS A 764 -12.20 -41.66 27.70
CA LYS A 764 -12.84 -42.93 27.30
C LYS A 764 -14.08 -42.73 26.42
N LYS A 765 -14.78 -41.61 26.59
CA LYS A 765 -16.00 -41.28 25.83
C LYS A 765 -15.71 -40.30 24.71
N TRP A 766 -14.85 -39.32 24.96
CA TRP A 766 -14.41 -38.29 24.02
C TRP A 766 -12.89 -38.17 24.10
N PRO A 767 -12.11 -38.93 23.31
CA PRO A 767 -10.64 -38.94 23.40
C PRO A 767 -10.00 -37.55 23.35
N ILE A 768 -10.52 -36.64 22.53
CA ILE A 768 -10.06 -35.24 22.47
C ILE A 768 -10.15 -34.50 23.82
N SER A 769 -11.06 -34.89 24.70
CA SER A 769 -11.24 -34.28 26.02
C SER A 769 -10.06 -34.56 26.98
N GLY A 770 -9.27 -35.59 26.69
CA GLY A 770 -8.04 -35.92 27.42
C GLY A 770 -6.78 -35.26 26.88
N VAL A 771 -6.88 -34.47 25.81
CA VAL A 771 -5.75 -33.66 25.32
C VAL A 771 -5.59 -32.45 26.25
N VAL A 772 -4.68 -32.59 27.20
CA VAL A 772 -4.34 -31.61 28.22
C VAL A 772 -2.81 -31.64 28.40
N PRO A 773 -2.07 -30.84 27.63
CA PRO A 773 -0.61 -30.82 27.70
C PRO A 773 -0.14 -30.48 29.13
N LEU A 774 0.79 -31.26 29.67
CA LEU A 774 1.19 -31.16 31.09
C LEU A 774 2.00 -29.89 31.39
N SER A 775 2.94 -29.55 30.50
CA SER A 775 3.80 -28.36 30.59
C SER A 775 3.73 -27.48 29.34
N GLY A 776 2.82 -27.82 28.42
CA GLY A 776 2.67 -27.17 27.13
C GLY A 776 1.38 -26.35 27.02
N GLN A 777 1.16 -25.80 25.83
CA GLN A 777 -0.04 -25.01 25.53
C GLN A 777 -0.95 -25.76 24.57
N LEU A 778 -2.23 -25.87 24.92
CA LEU A 778 -3.30 -26.27 23.99
C LEU A 778 -3.90 -25.02 23.33
N VAL A 779 -4.07 -25.04 22.01
CA VAL A 779 -4.76 -23.99 21.26
C VAL A 779 -5.76 -24.62 20.31
N TRP A 780 -6.98 -24.09 20.30
CA TRP A 780 -8.05 -24.54 19.42
C TRP A 780 -8.16 -23.60 18.22
N TYR A 781 -8.21 -24.18 17.02
CA TYR A 781 -8.44 -23.50 15.76
C TYR A 781 -9.74 -24.03 15.19
N MET A 782 -10.79 -23.21 15.18
CA MET A 782 -12.12 -23.60 14.71
C MET A 782 -12.64 -22.63 13.67
N ASP A 783 -13.14 -23.11 12.53
CA ASP A 783 -13.79 -22.20 11.60
C ASP A 783 -15.17 -21.78 12.12
N TYR A 784 -15.71 -20.69 11.57
CA TYR A 784 -17.03 -20.21 11.98
C TYR A 784 -18.15 -21.26 11.77
N GLU A 785 -18.03 -22.13 10.77
CA GLU A 785 -19.02 -23.20 10.56
C GLU A 785 -18.97 -24.27 11.67
N ALA A 786 -17.78 -24.68 12.10
CA ALA A 786 -17.62 -25.64 13.19
C ALA A 786 -17.96 -25.03 14.56
N PHE A 787 -17.74 -23.72 14.74
CA PHE A 787 -17.91 -23.05 16.03
C PHE A 787 -19.27 -22.35 16.22
N LEU A 788 -19.85 -21.76 15.19
CA LEU A 788 -21.11 -20.99 15.26
C LEU A 788 -22.27 -21.70 14.55
N GLY A 789 -21.99 -22.42 13.46
CA GLY A 789 -22.94 -23.32 12.76
C GLY A 789 -23.47 -22.81 11.44
#